data_AF-A0A933RWK9-F1
#
_entry.id   AF-A0A933RWK9-F1
#
_cell.length_a   1.000
_cell.length_b   1.000
_cell.length_c   1.000
_cell.angle_alpha   90.00
_cell.angle_beta   90.00
_cell.angle_gamma   90.00
#
_symmetry.space_group_name_H-M   'P 1'
#
loop_
_entity.id
_entity.type
_entity.pdbx_description
1 polymer ?
#
loop_
_entity_poly.entity_id
_entity_poly.type
_entity_poly.pdbx_seq_one_letter_code
_entity_poly.pdbx_strand_id
1 'polypeptide(L)'
;MEPAPLDRAVREISEPLRALAFDALPEAALLLDPGADAILDVNEEACALLGRDRVTLLATRISALHDAEQFPALIVFTQAVLDRGAYWSHSLAPLHASGTPLRVEYAARTLAADGRTLVLLTINDLEQRHRRHVDAAADDYIHDGLPAWQRVERMFQDIERENQLILTAAGEGIYGVNAEGKATFVNPAAERMLGWSADELVGRSIHAVMHHTHHDGRPYPDHDCPIYAAFRDGAVHTVDGEVFWRKDGKPVWVEYTSTPIRDRGGDVAGAVVVFRDVSQRRDADEKLHAALAEVDRLRERLQLENDYLQEEIRIETNPRGIIGQSEAIQTTLRQVKLVAPTTAAVLITGESGTGKELIARAIHEASTRSGRPLIRVNCAAIPRELFESEFFGHARGAFTGAVRDRIGRFELADGGTLFLDEIGEIPLELQGKLLRVLQEGNFERVGDERTRNVDVRLIAATNRDLKQEVQRGRFREDLYFRLNVFPIESVPLRERREDIPLLAQHFLASERRELKSELRLSQGDVRRLMRYDWPGNVRELQNVIERATILAQNGRLRIDLPEPSGHHPAPNAGRQKSDVRPAVMTAAELRDLERANIVAALRACGGKVFGDDGAAAMLDVKPTTLASRIKVLGITSPRARNGDPVG
;
A
#
# COMPACT_ATOMS: atom_id res chain seq x y z
N MET A 1 13.22 73.26 -101.85
CA MET A 1 13.51 74.57 -101.24
C MET A 1 12.19 75.12 -100.76
N GLU A 2 11.87 74.79 -99.51
CA GLU A 2 10.84 75.37 -98.65
C GLU A 2 10.92 74.58 -97.33
N PRO A 3 11.21 75.18 -96.18
CA PRO A 3 10.92 74.53 -94.91
C PRO A 3 9.40 74.42 -94.74
N ALA A 4 8.98 73.27 -94.22
CA ALA A 4 7.60 72.84 -94.03
C ALA A 4 6.77 73.75 -93.08
N PRO A 5 5.43 73.62 -93.06
CA PRO A 5 4.48 74.58 -92.46
C PRO A 5 4.53 74.75 -90.93
N LEU A 6 5.36 73.97 -90.22
CA LEU A 6 5.46 73.98 -88.76
C LEU A 6 6.24 75.20 -88.21
N ASP A 7 7.17 75.76 -88.98
CA ASP A 7 8.00 76.90 -88.53
C ASP A 7 7.23 78.23 -88.48
N ARG A 8 6.10 78.32 -89.20
CA ARG A 8 5.20 79.47 -89.16
C ARG A 8 4.21 79.39 -87.99
N ALA A 9 3.69 78.20 -87.68
CA ALA A 9 2.73 77.99 -86.60
C ALA A 9 3.37 78.09 -85.19
N VAL A 10 4.64 77.69 -85.01
CA VAL A 10 5.35 77.83 -83.72
C VAL A 10 5.74 79.28 -83.43
N ARG A 11 5.93 80.12 -84.45
CA ARG A 11 6.22 81.56 -84.26
C ARG A 11 4.99 82.36 -83.84
N GLU A 12 3.80 82.07 -84.37
CA GLU A 12 2.56 82.80 -84.05
C GLU A 12 1.91 82.42 -82.69
N ILE A 13 2.28 81.29 -82.07
CA ILE A 13 1.80 80.87 -80.72
C ILE A 13 2.77 81.32 -79.60
N SER A 14 3.94 81.87 -79.93
CA SER A 14 5.06 81.99 -78.98
C SER A 14 4.98 83.17 -78.00
N GLU A 15 4.35 84.28 -78.33
CA GLU A 15 4.25 85.44 -77.42
C GLU A 15 3.29 85.22 -76.24
N PRO A 16 2.03 84.78 -76.43
CA PRO A 16 1.09 84.64 -75.31
C PRO A 16 1.50 83.57 -74.30
N LEU A 17 2.15 82.50 -74.75
CA LEU A 17 2.59 81.40 -73.89
C LEU A 17 3.84 81.77 -73.07
N ARG A 18 4.70 82.65 -73.60
CA ARG A 18 5.85 83.21 -72.87
C ARG A 18 5.41 84.20 -71.80
N ALA A 19 4.43 85.04 -72.10
CA ALA A 19 3.81 85.92 -71.12
C ALA A 19 3.14 85.12 -69.98
N LEU A 20 2.35 84.09 -70.32
CA LEU A 20 1.74 83.20 -69.34
C LEU A 20 2.76 82.46 -68.46
N ALA A 21 3.88 82.02 -69.02
CA ALA A 21 4.93 81.33 -68.26
C ALA A 21 5.67 82.27 -67.29
N PHE A 22 5.90 83.52 -67.70
CA PHE A 22 6.51 84.55 -66.84
C PHE A 22 5.57 84.97 -65.71
N ASP A 23 4.28 85.15 -66.00
CA ASP A 23 3.26 85.48 -65.00
C ASP A 23 2.96 84.29 -64.04
N ALA A 24 3.14 83.04 -64.49
CA ALA A 24 2.92 81.86 -63.66
C ALA A 24 4.13 81.45 -62.80
N LEU A 25 5.25 82.21 -62.83
CA LEU A 25 6.38 81.93 -61.95
C LEU A 25 5.98 82.15 -60.48
N PRO A 26 6.26 81.20 -59.57
CA PRO A 26 5.96 81.34 -58.14
C PRO A 26 6.92 82.30 -57.42
N GLU A 27 7.89 82.87 -58.14
CA GLU A 27 8.86 83.83 -57.63
C GLU A 27 8.63 85.19 -58.29
N ALA A 28 8.91 86.28 -57.56
CA ALA A 28 8.85 87.63 -58.11
C ALA A 28 9.88 87.79 -59.24
N ALA A 29 9.45 88.15 -60.44
CA ALA A 29 10.30 88.24 -61.63
C ALA A 29 10.17 89.58 -62.36
N LEU A 30 11.31 90.10 -62.84
CA LEU A 30 11.44 91.33 -63.60
C LEU A 30 12.32 91.09 -64.84
N LEU A 31 11.91 91.63 -65.98
CA LEU A 31 12.72 91.70 -67.19
C LEU A 31 13.34 93.09 -67.30
N LEU A 32 14.65 93.18 -67.47
CA LEU A 32 15.42 94.42 -67.40
C LEU A 32 16.20 94.67 -68.68
N ASP A 33 16.30 95.94 -69.07
CA ASP A 33 17.32 96.45 -69.98
C ASP A 33 18.39 97.18 -69.14
N PRO A 34 19.51 96.52 -68.82
CA PRO A 34 20.54 97.13 -67.99
C PRO A 34 21.24 98.32 -68.68
N GLY A 35 21.26 98.36 -70.01
CA GLY A 35 21.86 99.46 -70.77
C GLY A 35 21.01 100.72 -70.75
N ALA A 36 19.70 100.58 -70.61
CA ALA A 36 18.74 101.68 -70.53
C ALA A 36 18.30 102.03 -69.10
N ASP A 37 18.80 101.32 -68.07
CA ASP A 37 18.34 101.43 -66.67
C ASP A 37 16.81 101.28 -66.55
N ALA A 38 16.23 100.38 -67.35
CA ALA A 38 14.79 100.25 -67.54
C ALA A 38 14.26 98.86 -67.15
N ILE A 39 13.06 98.85 -66.58
CA ILE A 39 12.27 97.62 -66.34
C ILE A 39 11.33 97.45 -67.54
N LEU A 40 11.51 96.37 -68.28
CA LEU A 40 10.74 96.05 -69.47
C LEU A 40 9.47 95.26 -69.18
N ASP A 41 9.52 94.36 -68.19
CA ASP A 41 8.34 93.60 -67.77
C ASP A 41 8.42 93.16 -66.29
N VAL A 42 7.27 92.89 -65.65
CA VAL A 42 7.16 92.39 -64.27
C VAL A 42 5.95 91.46 -64.11
N ASN A 43 6.09 90.40 -63.29
CA ASN A 43 4.99 89.49 -62.98
C ASN A 43 4.17 89.92 -61.74
N GLU A 44 3.05 89.26 -61.48
CA GLU A 44 2.18 89.57 -60.33
C GLU A 44 2.90 89.43 -58.98
N GLU A 45 3.75 88.41 -58.83
CA GLU A 45 4.54 88.19 -57.61
C GLU A 45 5.54 89.33 -57.35
N ALA A 46 6.14 89.91 -58.41
CA ALA A 46 7.00 91.09 -58.27
C ALA A 46 6.23 92.34 -57.87
N CYS A 47 5.01 92.52 -58.39
CA CYS A 47 4.13 93.61 -57.97
C CYS A 47 3.73 93.46 -56.50
N ALA A 48 3.39 92.25 -56.07
CA ALA A 48 3.04 91.94 -54.69
C ALA A 48 4.23 92.13 -53.73
N LEU A 49 5.42 91.63 -54.10
CA LEU A 49 6.62 91.73 -53.28
C LEU A 49 7.10 93.18 -53.13
N LEU A 50 7.10 93.97 -54.22
CA LEU A 50 7.55 95.37 -54.20
C LEU A 50 6.47 96.35 -53.75
N GLY A 51 5.21 95.90 -53.65
CA GLY A 51 4.05 96.70 -53.25
C GLY A 51 3.66 97.79 -54.25
N ARG A 52 4.11 97.69 -55.50
CA ARG A 52 3.87 98.67 -56.57
C ARG A 52 3.11 97.99 -57.71
N ASP A 53 2.17 98.70 -58.33
CA ASP A 53 1.48 98.17 -59.50
C ASP A 53 2.43 98.06 -60.71
N ARG A 54 2.03 97.22 -61.68
CA ARG A 54 2.82 96.96 -62.90
C ARG A 54 3.17 98.24 -63.64
N VAL A 55 2.23 99.17 -63.77
CA VAL A 55 2.43 100.44 -64.49
C VAL A 55 3.51 101.29 -63.83
N THR A 56 3.48 101.39 -62.50
CA THR A 56 4.47 102.13 -61.71
C THR A 56 5.85 101.50 -61.81
N LEU A 57 5.94 100.17 -61.75
CA LEU A 57 7.22 99.46 -61.89
C LEU A 57 7.84 99.65 -63.28
N LEU A 58 7.05 99.56 -64.35
CA LEU A 58 7.54 99.78 -65.72
C LEU A 58 7.99 101.22 -65.98
N ALA A 59 7.40 102.20 -65.28
CA ALA A 59 7.82 103.59 -65.34
C ALA A 59 9.03 103.90 -64.42
N THR A 60 9.43 102.97 -63.56
CA THR A 60 10.52 103.13 -62.60
C THR A 60 11.83 102.62 -63.18
N ARG A 61 12.93 103.35 -62.94
CA ARG A 61 14.29 102.87 -63.26
C ARG A 61 14.69 101.77 -62.29
N ILE A 62 15.38 100.72 -62.76
CA ILE A 62 15.79 99.63 -61.88
C ILE A 62 16.74 100.11 -60.77
N SER A 63 17.59 101.11 -61.08
CA SER A 63 18.40 101.80 -60.07
C SER A 63 17.57 102.50 -58.99
N ALA A 64 16.37 103.01 -59.33
CA ALA A 64 15.48 103.71 -58.41
C ALA A 64 14.64 102.76 -57.52
N LEU A 65 14.72 101.44 -57.75
CA LEU A 65 14.21 100.46 -56.80
C LEU A 65 15.14 100.27 -55.60
N HIS A 66 16.34 100.84 -55.61
CA HIS A 66 17.32 100.68 -54.55
C HIS A 66 17.74 102.05 -54.01
N ASP A 67 18.25 102.10 -52.78
CA ASP A 67 18.88 103.31 -52.26
C ASP A 67 20.12 103.68 -53.07
N ALA A 68 20.44 104.99 -53.13
CA ALA A 68 21.56 105.51 -53.91
C ALA A 68 22.92 104.87 -53.51
N GLU A 69 23.08 104.46 -52.25
CA GLU A 69 24.26 103.76 -51.75
C GLU A 69 24.43 102.35 -52.33
N GLN A 70 23.35 101.72 -52.82
CA GLN A 70 23.38 100.38 -53.43
C GLN A 70 23.65 100.39 -54.94
N PHE A 71 23.74 101.57 -55.56
CA PHE A 71 24.01 101.69 -56.98
C PHE A 71 25.31 100.97 -57.45
N PRO A 72 26.45 101.06 -56.74
CA PRO A 72 27.65 100.30 -57.09
C PRO A 72 27.43 98.78 -57.03
N ALA A 73 26.67 98.29 -56.03
CA ALA A 73 26.37 96.88 -55.90
C ALA A 73 25.47 96.38 -57.03
N LEU A 74 24.53 97.21 -57.51
CA LEU A 74 23.65 96.89 -58.63
C LEU A 74 24.43 96.82 -59.95
N ILE A 75 25.41 97.72 -60.16
CA ILE A 75 26.34 97.64 -61.31
C ILE A 75 27.16 96.35 -61.26
N VAL A 76 27.75 96.04 -60.11
CA VAL A 76 28.56 94.82 -59.95
C VAL A 76 27.72 93.58 -60.21
N PHE A 77 26.49 93.54 -59.68
CA PHE A 77 25.55 92.44 -59.91
C PHE A 77 25.20 92.30 -61.39
N THR A 78 24.77 93.38 -62.04
CA THR A 78 24.36 93.36 -63.46
C THR A 78 25.55 93.02 -64.38
N GLN A 79 26.75 93.55 -64.12
CA GLN A 79 27.96 93.18 -64.87
C GLN A 79 28.31 91.71 -64.68
N ALA A 80 28.22 91.18 -63.45
CA ALA A 80 28.47 89.77 -63.18
C ALA A 80 27.47 88.85 -63.92
N VAL A 81 26.20 89.26 -64.03
CA VAL A 81 25.20 88.55 -64.83
C VAL A 81 25.57 88.58 -66.31
N LEU A 82 25.93 89.75 -66.85
CA LEU A 82 26.31 89.92 -68.26
C LEU A 82 27.54 89.10 -68.63
N ASP A 83 28.57 89.08 -67.77
CA ASP A 83 29.83 88.37 -68.03
C ASP A 83 29.69 86.86 -67.87
N ARG A 84 28.89 86.39 -66.89
CA ARG A 84 28.80 84.96 -66.52
C ARG A 84 27.58 84.25 -67.08
N GLY A 85 26.64 85.00 -67.64
CA GLY A 85 25.35 84.50 -68.13
C GLY A 85 24.30 84.28 -67.04
N ALA A 86 24.68 83.97 -65.80
CA ALA A 86 23.80 83.93 -64.64
C ALA A 86 24.56 84.28 -63.35
N TYR A 87 23.89 84.94 -62.40
CA TYR A 87 24.48 85.31 -61.11
C TYR A 87 23.41 85.48 -60.03
N TRP A 88 23.80 85.28 -58.78
CA TRP A 88 22.93 85.44 -57.61
C TRP A 88 23.62 86.26 -56.53
N SER A 89 22.86 87.06 -55.77
CA SER A 89 23.39 87.87 -54.66
C SER A 89 22.32 88.15 -53.60
N HIS A 90 22.75 88.22 -52.33
CA HIS A 90 21.94 88.72 -51.20
C HIS A 90 22.31 90.15 -50.79
N SER A 91 23.18 90.80 -51.57
CA SER A 91 23.76 92.11 -51.21
C SER A 91 22.90 93.30 -51.64
N LEU A 92 21.79 93.06 -52.33
CA LEU A 92 20.88 94.08 -52.83
C LEU A 92 19.57 94.01 -52.04
N ALA A 93 19.02 95.18 -51.72
CA ALA A 93 17.77 95.31 -50.99
C ALA A 93 16.86 96.30 -51.73
N PRO A 94 15.94 95.84 -52.58
CA PRO A 94 14.97 96.72 -53.20
C PRO A 94 14.04 97.33 -52.14
N LEU A 95 13.55 98.52 -52.44
CA LEU A 95 12.62 99.26 -51.62
C LEU A 95 11.19 98.88 -51.97
N HIS A 96 10.46 98.37 -50.98
CA HIS A 96 9.01 98.25 -51.02
C HIS A 96 8.35 99.63 -51.22
N ALA A 97 7.09 99.69 -51.68
CA ALA A 97 6.34 100.94 -51.86
C ALA A 97 6.23 101.79 -50.58
N SER A 98 6.36 101.19 -49.40
CA SER A 98 6.44 101.89 -48.11
C SER A 98 7.78 102.57 -47.84
N GLY A 99 8.77 102.42 -48.72
CA GLY A 99 10.15 102.88 -48.53
C GLY A 99 11.01 101.95 -47.67
N THR A 100 10.52 100.75 -47.34
CA THR A 100 11.23 99.78 -46.50
C THR A 100 12.13 98.89 -47.36
N PRO A 101 13.43 98.73 -47.04
CA PRO A 101 14.31 97.82 -47.77
C PRO A 101 13.95 96.36 -47.47
N LEU A 102 13.79 95.56 -48.53
CA LEU A 102 13.46 94.15 -48.45
C LEU A 102 14.73 93.29 -48.43
N ARG A 103 14.80 92.31 -47.53
CA ARG A 103 15.92 91.36 -47.47
C ARG A 103 15.64 90.19 -48.41
N VAL A 104 16.28 90.23 -49.58
CA VAL A 104 15.97 89.32 -50.68
C VAL A 104 17.21 88.64 -51.25
N GLU A 105 17.00 87.53 -51.95
CA GLU A 105 17.97 86.97 -52.88
C GLU A 105 17.63 87.41 -54.30
N TYR A 106 18.57 88.11 -54.94
CA TYR A 106 18.51 88.41 -56.35
C TYR A 106 19.15 87.28 -57.13
N ALA A 107 18.43 86.78 -58.12
CA ALA A 107 18.86 85.71 -58.99
C ALA A 107 18.59 86.10 -60.43
N ALA A 108 19.61 86.27 -61.26
CA ALA A 108 19.42 86.79 -62.61
C ALA A 108 20.17 86.00 -63.69
N ARG A 109 19.63 86.05 -64.91
CA ARG A 109 20.17 85.40 -66.10
C ARG A 109 20.05 86.31 -67.32
N THR A 110 21.02 86.23 -68.23
CA THR A 110 20.97 86.96 -69.49
C THR A 110 20.02 86.32 -70.50
N LEU A 111 19.37 87.16 -71.30
CA LEU A 111 18.51 86.80 -72.43
C LEU A 111 18.96 87.60 -73.65
N ALA A 112 19.00 86.97 -74.83
CA ALA A 112 19.31 87.65 -76.09
C ALA A 112 18.01 87.85 -76.90
N ALA A 113 17.68 89.10 -77.23
CA ALA A 113 16.50 89.46 -78.03
C ALA A 113 16.85 90.61 -78.98
N ASP A 114 16.59 90.45 -80.28
CA ASP A 114 16.73 91.48 -81.33
C ASP A 114 18.04 92.30 -81.29
N GLY A 115 19.16 91.62 -81.05
CA GLY A 115 20.49 92.24 -80.98
C GLY A 115 20.79 92.99 -79.67
N ARG A 116 19.92 92.87 -78.66
CA ARG A 116 20.10 93.41 -77.30
C ARG A 116 20.26 92.29 -76.27
N THR A 117 21.04 92.56 -75.22
CA THR A 117 21.18 91.66 -74.07
C THR A 117 20.29 92.18 -72.93
N LEU A 118 19.25 91.43 -72.61
CA LEU A 118 18.33 91.69 -71.51
C LEU A 118 18.69 90.83 -70.30
N VAL A 119 18.17 91.19 -69.13
CA VAL A 119 18.37 90.44 -67.88
C VAL A 119 17.03 90.05 -67.29
N LEU A 120 16.79 88.74 -67.12
CA LEU A 120 15.69 88.23 -66.31
C LEU A 120 16.17 88.13 -64.87
N LEU A 121 15.59 88.93 -63.98
CA LEU A 121 15.83 88.95 -62.55
C LEU A 121 14.66 88.26 -61.83
N THR A 122 14.98 87.39 -60.89
CA THR A 122 14.05 86.80 -59.91
C THR A 122 14.46 87.25 -58.51
N ILE A 123 13.47 87.52 -57.66
CA ILE A 123 13.65 88.08 -56.32
C ILE A 123 12.93 87.15 -55.33
N ASN A 124 13.70 86.58 -54.41
CA ASN A 124 13.17 85.69 -53.37
C ASN A 124 13.23 86.34 -51.99
N ASP A 125 12.08 86.44 -51.31
CA ASP A 125 11.99 86.93 -49.93
C ASP A 125 12.57 85.91 -48.94
N LEU A 126 13.69 86.25 -48.31
CA LEU A 126 14.38 85.37 -47.38
C LEU A 126 13.64 85.21 -46.04
N GLU A 127 12.80 86.18 -45.65
CA GLU A 127 12.06 86.12 -44.38
C GLU A 127 10.85 85.19 -44.49
N GLN A 128 10.10 85.25 -45.59
CA GLN A 128 9.01 84.30 -45.85
C GLN A 128 9.51 82.86 -45.94
N ARG A 129 10.67 82.63 -46.57
CA ARG A 129 11.28 81.30 -46.66
C ARG A 129 11.65 80.73 -45.30
N HIS A 130 12.13 81.56 -44.37
CA HIS A 130 12.46 81.13 -43.02
C HIS A 130 11.21 80.69 -42.23
N ARG A 131 10.10 81.43 -42.33
CA ARG A 131 8.85 81.07 -41.65
C ARG A 131 8.32 79.70 -42.08
N ARG A 132 8.32 79.41 -43.39
CA ARG A 132 7.90 78.09 -43.92
C ARG A 132 8.74 76.92 -43.36
N HIS A 133 10.02 77.15 -43.06
CA HIS A 133 10.89 76.13 -42.48
C HIS A 133 10.62 75.87 -40.99
N VAL A 134 10.23 76.90 -40.23
CA VAL A 134 9.91 76.76 -38.80
C VAL A 134 8.61 75.99 -38.60
N ASP A 135 7.59 76.26 -39.42
CA ASP A 135 6.29 75.59 -39.31
C ASP A 135 6.39 74.08 -39.61
N ALA A 136 7.17 73.69 -40.63
CA ALA A 136 7.39 72.28 -40.97
C ALA A 136 8.09 71.50 -39.84
N ALA A 137 9.01 72.13 -39.10
CA ALA A 137 9.73 71.48 -38.01
C ALA A 137 8.86 71.27 -36.75
N ALA A 138 7.79 72.07 -36.57
CA ALA A 138 6.87 71.92 -35.45
C ALA A 138 5.92 70.72 -35.63
N ASP A 139 5.47 70.46 -36.86
CA ASP A 139 4.61 69.32 -37.18
C ASP A 139 5.31 67.97 -36.96
N ASP A 140 6.60 67.88 -37.25
CA ASP A 140 7.40 66.64 -37.05
C ASP A 140 7.51 66.25 -35.56
N TYR A 141 7.57 67.21 -34.63
CA TYR A 141 7.73 66.94 -33.19
C TYR A 141 6.47 66.34 -32.54
N ILE A 142 5.28 66.74 -33.00
CA ILE A 142 4.00 66.26 -32.46
C ILE A 142 3.71 64.82 -32.91
N HIS A 143 4.18 64.46 -34.11
CA HIS A 143 3.88 63.17 -34.73
C HIS A 143 4.62 61.97 -34.07
N ASP A 144 5.76 62.23 -33.41
CA ASP A 144 6.61 61.18 -32.80
C ASP A 144 6.25 60.79 -31.35
N GLY A 145 5.56 61.65 -30.60
CA GLY A 145 5.26 61.39 -29.17
C GLY A 145 4.10 60.42 -28.91
N LEU A 146 3.04 60.49 -29.72
CA LEU A 146 1.81 59.69 -29.57
C LEU A 146 2.00 58.17 -29.80
N PRO A 147 2.77 57.72 -30.83
CA PRO A 147 3.00 56.28 -31.05
C PRO A 147 3.82 55.61 -29.95
N ALA A 148 4.71 56.34 -29.27
CA ALA A 148 5.54 55.81 -28.20
C ALA A 148 4.72 55.49 -26.94
N TRP A 149 3.79 56.37 -26.57
CA TRP A 149 2.93 56.18 -25.40
C TRP A 149 1.97 55.00 -25.58
N GLN A 150 1.36 54.85 -26.76
CA GLN A 150 0.48 53.73 -27.07
C GLN A 150 1.19 52.36 -27.07
N ARG A 151 2.50 52.32 -27.38
CA ARG A 151 3.30 51.08 -27.28
C ARG A 151 3.51 50.66 -25.83
N VAL A 152 3.79 51.61 -24.94
CA VAL A 152 3.97 51.34 -23.50
C VAL A 152 2.67 50.84 -22.89
N GLU A 153 1.54 51.50 -23.17
CA GLU A 153 0.23 51.08 -22.65
C GLU A 153 -0.14 49.65 -23.10
N ARG A 154 0.04 49.33 -24.39
CA ARG A 154 -0.17 47.96 -24.89
C ARG A 154 0.73 46.93 -24.21
N MET A 155 2.01 47.26 -24.02
CA MET A 155 2.95 46.35 -23.35
C MET A 155 2.52 46.04 -21.90
N PHE A 156 2.01 47.04 -21.16
CA PHE A 156 1.47 46.82 -19.82
C PHE A 156 0.22 45.93 -19.83
N GLN A 157 -0.71 46.18 -20.75
CA GLN A 157 -1.94 45.37 -20.89
C GLN A 157 -1.62 43.92 -21.26
N ASP A 158 -0.64 43.70 -22.14
CA ASP A 158 -0.22 42.36 -22.55
C ASP A 158 0.40 41.59 -21.37
N ILE A 159 1.28 42.23 -20.59
CA ILE A 159 1.88 41.61 -19.39
C ILE A 159 0.83 41.26 -18.33
N GLU A 160 -0.13 42.16 -18.08
CA GLU A 160 -1.20 41.91 -17.11
C GLU A 160 -2.07 40.73 -17.55
N ARG A 161 -2.42 40.68 -18.85
CA ARG A 161 -3.20 39.58 -19.42
C ARG A 161 -2.46 38.25 -19.34
N GLU A 162 -1.16 38.23 -19.64
CA GLU A 162 -0.33 37.02 -19.55
C GLU A 162 -0.26 36.49 -18.10
N ASN A 163 -0.02 37.38 -17.13
CA ASN A 163 -0.01 37.02 -15.71
C ASN A 163 -1.35 36.47 -15.23
N GLN A 164 -2.47 37.07 -15.66
CA GLN A 164 -3.81 36.57 -15.33
C GLN A 164 -4.07 35.18 -15.92
N LEU A 165 -3.62 34.91 -17.15
CA LEU A 165 -3.75 33.59 -17.78
C LEU A 165 -2.97 32.53 -16.99
N ILE A 166 -1.76 32.84 -16.54
CA ILE A 166 -0.95 31.93 -15.70
C ILE A 166 -1.67 31.59 -14.40
N LEU A 167 -2.15 32.61 -13.67
CA LEU A 167 -2.85 32.40 -12.40
C LEU A 167 -4.18 31.65 -12.55
N THR A 168 -4.89 31.86 -13.67
CA THR A 168 -6.17 31.20 -13.96
C THR A 168 -6.00 29.75 -14.40
N ALA A 169 -4.92 29.44 -15.12
CA ALA A 169 -4.63 28.09 -15.57
C ALA A 169 -4.06 27.17 -14.47
N ALA A 170 -3.53 27.76 -13.39
CA ALA A 170 -2.99 26.99 -12.26
C ALA A 170 -4.07 26.13 -11.59
N GLY A 171 -3.79 24.83 -11.44
CA GLY A 171 -4.64 23.90 -10.69
C GLY A 171 -4.46 23.99 -9.18
N GLU A 172 -3.38 24.62 -8.73
CA GLU A 172 -3.05 24.84 -7.32
C GLU A 172 -3.57 26.20 -6.86
N GLY A 173 -3.93 26.29 -5.57
CA GLY A 173 -4.32 27.56 -4.96
C GLY A 173 -3.09 28.44 -4.79
N ILE A 174 -3.17 29.68 -5.27
CA ILE A 174 -2.08 30.66 -5.19
C ILE A 174 -2.64 31.94 -4.59
N TYR A 175 -1.96 32.47 -3.57
CA TYR A 175 -2.22 33.81 -3.07
C TYR A 175 -0.93 34.51 -2.65
N GLY A 176 -0.93 35.84 -2.76
CA GLY A 176 0.14 36.68 -2.26
C GLY A 176 -0.24 37.30 -0.92
N VAL A 177 0.75 37.49 -0.05
CA VAL A 177 0.64 38.31 1.17
C VAL A 177 1.71 39.39 1.19
N ASN A 178 1.38 40.54 1.75
CA ASN A 178 2.34 41.64 1.98
C ASN A 178 3.14 41.43 3.29
N ALA A 179 4.04 42.36 3.62
CA ALA A 179 4.86 42.32 4.83
C ALA A 179 4.07 42.29 6.15
N GLU A 180 2.80 42.75 6.16
CA GLU A 180 1.90 42.68 7.31
C GLU A 180 1.02 41.41 7.32
N GLY A 181 1.23 40.47 6.39
CA GLY A 181 0.46 39.23 6.29
C GLY A 181 -0.95 39.41 5.70
N LYS A 182 -1.24 40.55 5.07
CA LYS A 182 -2.51 40.80 4.38
C LYS A 182 -2.47 40.29 2.96
N ALA A 183 -3.54 39.67 2.48
CA ALA A 183 -3.60 39.18 1.11
C ALA A 183 -3.53 40.33 0.08
N THR A 184 -2.72 40.15 -0.96
CA THR A 184 -2.56 41.10 -2.07
C THR A 184 -3.28 40.63 -3.33
N PHE A 185 -3.29 39.32 -3.58
CA PHE A 185 -4.06 38.69 -4.66
C PHE A 185 -4.37 37.24 -4.30
N VAL A 186 -5.39 36.68 -4.94
CA VAL A 186 -5.80 35.27 -4.80
C VAL A 186 -6.22 34.76 -6.18
N ASN A 187 -5.80 33.56 -6.57
CA ASN A 187 -6.18 32.98 -7.86
C ASN A 187 -7.52 32.21 -7.79
N PRO A 188 -8.17 31.94 -8.94
CA PRO A 188 -9.45 31.23 -8.96
C PRO A 188 -9.44 29.81 -8.38
N ALA A 189 -8.29 29.13 -8.39
CA ALA A 189 -8.16 27.81 -7.77
C ALA A 189 -8.26 27.90 -6.24
N ALA A 190 -7.58 28.87 -5.61
CA ALA A 190 -7.65 29.11 -4.18
C ALA A 190 -9.07 29.50 -3.75
N GLU A 191 -9.78 30.33 -4.53
CA GLU A 191 -11.17 30.69 -4.25
C GLU A 191 -12.09 29.46 -4.20
N ARG A 192 -11.95 28.53 -5.17
CA ARG A 192 -12.75 27.29 -5.20
C ARG A 192 -12.45 26.35 -4.04
N MET A 193 -11.18 26.20 -3.68
CA MET A 193 -10.75 25.32 -2.58
C MET A 193 -11.22 25.85 -1.22
N LEU A 194 -10.99 27.15 -0.96
CA LEU A 194 -11.25 27.76 0.34
C LEU A 194 -12.66 28.34 0.50
N GLY A 195 -13.36 28.58 -0.61
CA GLY A 195 -14.73 29.13 -0.62
C GLY A 195 -14.82 30.64 -0.34
N TRP A 196 -13.68 31.33 -0.33
CA TRP A 196 -13.60 32.78 -0.20
C TRP A 196 -13.35 33.41 -1.58
N SER A 197 -13.96 34.56 -1.88
CA SER A 197 -13.59 35.30 -3.09
C SER A 197 -12.35 36.18 -2.87
N ALA A 198 -11.66 36.55 -3.94
CA ALA A 198 -10.52 37.44 -3.93
C ALA A 198 -10.89 38.78 -3.29
N ASP A 199 -12.04 39.36 -3.62
CA ASP A 199 -12.55 40.61 -3.03
C ASP A 199 -12.76 40.53 -1.52
N GLU A 200 -13.05 39.33 -0.99
CA GLU A 200 -13.24 39.10 0.45
C GLU A 200 -11.93 38.92 1.20
N LEU A 201 -10.90 38.40 0.55
CA LEU A 201 -9.60 38.10 1.16
C LEU A 201 -8.58 39.22 1.00
N VAL A 202 -8.56 39.91 -0.15
CA VAL A 202 -7.61 40.98 -0.42
C VAL A 202 -7.72 42.08 0.65
N GLY A 203 -6.59 42.44 1.23
CA GLY A 203 -6.48 43.41 2.34
C GLY A 203 -6.75 42.84 3.74
N ARG A 204 -7.17 41.58 3.88
CA ARG A 204 -7.36 40.91 5.18
C ARG A 204 -6.16 40.05 5.55
N SER A 205 -5.95 39.86 6.86
CA SER A 205 -4.94 38.95 7.39
C SER A 205 -5.32 37.51 7.07
N ILE A 206 -4.49 36.83 6.28
CA ILE A 206 -4.73 35.44 5.89
C ILE A 206 -4.70 34.52 7.12
N HIS A 207 -3.77 34.76 8.05
CA HIS A 207 -3.64 33.97 9.28
C HIS A 207 -4.92 33.99 10.12
N ALA A 208 -5.53 35.16 10.27
CA ALA A 208 -6.77 35.32 11.04
C ALA A 208 -7.99 34.68 10.37
N VAL A 209 -7.97 34.50 9.04
CA VAL A 209 -9.13 34.05 8.27
C VAL A 209 -9.10 32.54 8.01
N MET A 210 -7.94 31.97 7.66
CA MET A 210 -7.84 30.57 7.24
C MET A 210 -6.83 29.75 8.04
N HIS A 211 -6.07 30.37 8.95
CA HIS A 211 -4.91 29.78 9.63
C HIS A 211 -4.93 29.97 11.16
N HIS A 212 -6.12 30.18 11.73
CA HIS A 212 -6.29 30.62 13.12
C HIS A 212 -6.24 29.48 14.16
N THR A 213 -6.38 28.21 13.74
CA THR A 213 -6.49 27.06 14.66
C THR A 213 -5.93 25.80 14.00
N HIS A 214 -5.24 24.96 14.78
CA HIS A 214 -4.83 23.63 14.32
C HIS A 214 -6.04 22.69 14.19
N HIS A 215 -5.88 21.58 13.47
CA HIS A 215 -6.94 20.57 13.32
C HIS A 215 -7.46 20.01 14.65
N ASP A 216 -6.60 19.95 15.69
CA ASP A 216 -6.94 19.47 17.03
C ASP A 216 -7.64 20.52 17.92
N GLY A 217 -7.93 21.70 17.38
CA GLY A 217 -8.64 22.78 18.08
C GLY A 217 -7.73 23.71 18.90
N ARG A 218 -6.40 23.51 18.91
CA ARG A 218 -5.48 24.44 19.57
C ARG A 218 -5.37 25.75 18.78
N PRO A 219 -5.38 26.93 19.43
CA PRO A 219 -5.14 28.20 18.76
C PRO A 219 -3.79 28.15 18.03
N TYR A 220 -3.76 28.66 16.80
CA TYR A 220 -2.55 28.70 16.01
C TYR A 220 -2.00 30.14 15.99
N PRO A 221 -0.90 30.43 16.69
CA PRO A 221 -0.33 31.78 16.71
C PRO A 221 0.30 32.16 15.38
N ASP A 222 0.23 33.45 15.04
CA ASP A 222 0.83 34.03 13.83
C ASP A 222 2.36 33.88 13.76
N HIS A 223 3.03 33.95 14.91
CA HIS A 223 4.47 33.78 14.99
C HIS A 223 4.94 32.35 14.71
N ASP A 224 4.06 31.36 14.84
CA ASP A 224 4.35 29.94 14.58
C ASP A 224 3.94 29.52 13.16
N CYS A 225 3.41 30.45 12.35
CA CYS A 225 2.99 30.18 10.98
C CYS A 225 4.18 30.12 10.00
N PRO A 226 4.43 28.99 9.30
CA PRO A 226 5.48 28.86 8.30
C PRO A 226 5.31 29.79 7.11
N ILE A 227 4.08 30.15 6.75
CA ILE A 227 3.82 31.20 5.74
C ILE A 227 4.48 32.50 6.19
N TYR A 228 4.37 32.83 7.48
CA TYR A 228 4.93 34.04 8.05
C TYR A 228 6.42 33.92 8.39
N ALA A 229 6.94 32.71 8.53
CA ALA A 229 8.38 32.49 8.64
C ALA A 229 9.11 32.95 7.37
N ALA A 230 8.55 32.66 6.18
CA ALA A 230 9.16 32.96 4.89
C ALA A 230 9.51 34.45 4.68
N PHE A 231 8.72 35.38 5.23
CA PHE A 231 9.06 36.80 5.14
C PHE A 231 10.00 37.29 6.24
N ARG A 232 10.09 36.57 7.38
CA ARG A 232 10.98 36.92 8.49
C ARG A 232 12.41 36.48 8.25
N ASP A 233 12.60 35.29 7.70
CA ASP A 233 13.93 34.72 7.41
C ASP A 233 14.32 34.82 5.93
N GLY A 234 13.38 35.16 5.04
CA GLY A 234 13.62 35.29 3.62
C GLY A 234 13.92 33.96 2.92
N ALA A 235 13.54 32.83 3.51
CA ALA A 235 13.71 31.48 2.99
C ALA A 235 12.38 30.87 2.49
N VAL A 236 12.49 29.84 1.65
CA VAL A 236 11.33 29.07 1.18
C VAL A 236 10.95 28.04 2.24
N HIS A 237 9.68 28.00 2.62
CA HIS A 237 9.14 27.02 3.57
C HIS A 237 8.15 26.11 2.87
N THR A 238 8.33 24.80 3.04
CA THR A 238 7.40 23.78 2.53
C THR A 238 6.83 22.99 3.70
N VAL A 239 5.52 22.83 3.71
CA VAL A 239 4.78 22.20 4.80
C VAL A 239 3.80 21.18 4.23
N ASP A 240 3.81 19.98 4.82
CA ASP A 240 2.86 18.92 4.53
C ASP A 240 2.09 18.58 5.82
N GLY A 241 0.76 18.47 5.71
CA GLY A 241 -0.10 18.06 6.82
C GLY A 241 -0.61 19.19 7.70
N GLU A 242 -0.80 20.39 7.14
CA GLU A 242 -1.57 21.45 7.80
C GLU A 242 -2.99 21.56 7.24
N VAL A 243 -3.85 22.26 7.97
CA VAL A 243 -5.23 22.50 7.58
C VAL A 243 -5.48 23.98 7.33
N PHE A 244 -6.09 24.29 6.18
CA PHE A 244 -6.64 25.61 5.92
C PHE A 244 -8.14 25.57 6.19
N TRP A 245 -8.66 26.61 6.85
CA TRP A 245 -10.08 26.70 7.17
C TRP A 245 -10.84 27.40 6.04
N ARG A 246 -11.87 26.71 5.56
CA ARG A 246 -12.79 27.25 4.55
C ARG A 246 -13.75 28.25 5.18
N LYS A 247 -14.39 29.06 4.34
CA LYS A 247 -15.45 30.00 4.74
C LYS A 247 -16.63 29.34 5.46
N ASP A 248 -16.94 28.08 5.12
CA ASP A 248 -17.99 27.29 5.76
C ASP A 248 -17.56 26.64 7.10
N GLY A 249 -16.33 26.90 7.55
CA GLY A 249 -15.77 26.37 8.78
C GLY A 249 -15.26 24.93 8.69
N LYS A 250 -15.23 24.31 7.50
CA LYS A 250 -14.63 22.98 7.32
C LYS A 250 -13.12 23.08 7.10
N PRO A 251 -12.32 22.19 7.70
CA PRO A 251 -10.89 22.12 7.42
C PRO A 251 -10.64 21.47 6.06
N VAL A 252 -9.61 21.93 5.36
CA VAL A 252 -9.04 21.32 4.14
C VAL A 252 -7.60 20.99 4.42
N TRP A 253 -7.22 19.73 4.24
CA TRP A 253 -5.84 19.31 4.35
C TRP A 253 -5.06 19.84 3.16
N VAL A 254 -3.97 20.54 3.42
CA VAL A 254 -3.16 21.12 2.38
C VAL A 254 -1.69 20.77 2.52
N GLU A 255 -1.04 20.71 1.37
CA GLU A 255 0.40 20.76 1.21
C GLU A 255 0.71 22.10 0.56
N TYR A 256 1.60 22.90 1.15
CA TYR A 256 1.88 24.24 0.64
C TYR A 256 3.35 24.63 0.72
N THR A 257 3.72 25.56 -0.15
CA THR A 257 5.02 26.21 -0.21
C THR A 257 4.85 27.72 -0.15
N SER A 258 5.54 28.36 0.79
CA SER A 258 5.62 29.82 0.91
C SER A 258 6.97 30.31 0.39
N THR A 259 6.94 31.17 -0.62
CA THR A 259 8.14 31.73 -1.29
C THR A 259 8.17 33.25 -1.13
N PRO A 260 9.25 33.84 -0.57
CA PRO A 260 9.32 35.29 -0.35
C PRO A 260 9.46 36.07 -1.66
N ILE A 261 8.75 37.20 -1.75
CA ILE A 261 8.86 38.19 -2.83
C ILE A 261 9.80 39.29 -2.36
N ARG A 262 10.78 39.66 -3.19
CA ARG A 262 11.74 40.74 -2.92
C ARG A 262 11.49 41.92 -3.84
N ASP A 263 11.58 43.13 -3.31
CA ASP A 263 11.55 44.35 -4.12
C ASP A 263 12.92 44.59 -4.81
N ARG A 264 13.00 45.55 -5.74
CA ARG A 264 14.22 45.95 -6.47
C ARG A 264 15.39 46.33 -5.55
N GLY A 265 15.11 46.72 -4.31
CA GLY A 265 16.11 47.02 -3.27
C GLY A 265 16.66 45.80 -2.52
N GLY A 266 16.09 44.59 -2.73
CA GLY A 266 16.49 43.35 -2.04
C GLY A 266 15.72 43.03 -0.76
N ASP A 267 14.93 43.98 -0.26
CA ASP A 267 14.04 43.82 0.90
C ASP A 267 12.82 42.96 0.57
N VAL A 268 12.34 42.20 1.56
CA VAL A 268 11.19 41.32 1.41
C VAL A 268 9.90 42.15 1.38
N ALA A 269 9.22 42.17 0.24
CA ALA A 269 7.96 42.87 0.03
C ALA A 269 6.74 42.04 0.49
N GLY A 270 6.89 40.71 0.56
CA GLY A 270 5.80 39.80 0.88
C GLY A 270 6.17 38.34 0.62
N ALA A 271 5.17 37.48 0.45
CA ALA A 271 5.35 36.08 0.06
C ALA A 271 4.23 35.62 -0.88
N VAL A 272 4.55 34.71 -1.81
CA VAL A 272 3.57 33.93 -2.57
C VAL A 272 3.44 32.56 -1.92
N VAL A 273 2.22 32.18 -1.59
CA VAL A 273 1.89 30.84 -1.13
C VAL A 273 1.23 30.07 -2.27
N VAL A 274 1.76 28.89 -2.55
CA VAL A 274 1.16 27.92 -3.47
C VAL A 274 0.76 26.70 -2.64
N PHE A 275 -0.50 26.28 -2.72
CA PHE A 275 -1.03 25.18 -1.93
C PHE A 275 -1.91 24.25 -2.75
N ARG A 276 -1.99 22.99 -2.30
CA ARG A 276 -2.77 21.94 -2.92
C ARG A 276 -3.65 21.25 -1.89
N ASP A 277 -4.92 21.03 -2.22
CA ASP A 277 -5.82 20.20 -1.43
C ASP A 277 -5.41 18.71 -1.55
N VAL A 278 -5.05 18.10 -0.43
CA VAL A 278 -4.63 16.70 -0.31
C VAL A 278 -5.63 15.86 0.49
N SER A 279 -6.81 16.41 0.80
CA SER A 279 -7.84 15.74 1.61
C SER A 279 -8.26 14.40 0.99
N GLN A 280 -8.56 14.37 -0.31
CA GLN A 280 -8.94 13.13 -1.00
C GLN A 280 -7.81 12.09 -1.04
N ARG A 281 -6.55 12.54 -1.17
CA ARG A 281 -5.37 11.66 -1.17
C ARG A 281 -5.22 11.00 0.20
N ARG A 282 -5.30 11.78 1.29
CA ARG A 282 -5.22 11.27 2.66
C ARG A 282 -6.35 10.27 2.97
N ASP A 283 -7.60 10.61 2.64
CA ASP A 283 -8.73 9.71 2.85
C ASP A 283 -8.58 8.38 2.10
N ALA A 284 -8.04 8.43 0.88
CA ALA A 284 -7.79 7.23 0.07
C ALA A 284 -6.67 6.39 0.66
N ASP A 285 -5.58 7.01 1.10
CA ASP A 285 -4.46 6.32 1.74
C ASP A 285 -4.90 5.66 3.05
N GLU A 286 -5.65 6.36 3.91
CA GLU A 286 -6.18 5.77 5.16
C GLU A 286 -7.08 4.56 4.89
N LYS A 287 -7.99 4.66 3.92
CA LYS A 287 -8.85 3.53 3.51
C LYS A 287 -8.04 2.36 2.95
N LEU A 288 -7.01 2.64 2.16
CA LEU A 288 -6.12 1.62 1.60
C LEU A 288 -5.38 0.87 2.72
N HIS A 289 -4.79 1.60 3.68
CA HIS A 289 -4.10 1.00 4.82
C HIS A 289 -5.04 0.12 5.65
N ALA A 290 -6.26 0.60 5.92
CA ALA A 290 -7.27 -0.19 6.64
C ALA A 290 -7.67 -1.47 5.88
N ALA A 291 -7.86 -1.38 4.55
CA ALA A 291 -8.20 -2.53 3.72
C ALA A 291 -7.07 -3.57 3.64
N LEU A 292 -5.82 -3.11 3.52
CA LEU A 292 -4.65 -4.00 3.50
C LEU A 292 -4.49 -4.76 4.82
N ALA A 293 -4.66 -4.08 5.96
CA ALA A 293 -4.61 -4.72 7.28
C ALA A 293 -5.67 -5.83 7.44
N GLU A 294 -6.88 -5.63 6.91
CA GLU A 294 -7.93 -6.65 6.93
C GLU A 294 -7.60 -7.84 6.02
N VAL A 295 -7.06 -7.59 4.82
CA VAL A 295 -6.62 -8.64 3.89
C VAL A 295 -5.53 -9.52 4.52
N ASP A 296 -4.54 -8.92 5.17
CA ASP A 296 -3.46 -9.67 5.82
C ASP A 296 -3.99 -10.56 6.95
N ARG A 297 -4.92 -10.03 7.77
CA ARG A 297 -5.58 -10.80 8.83
C ARG A 297 -6.37 -11.99 8.29
N LEU A 298 -7.11 -11.80 7.20
CA LEU A 298 -7.87 -12.88 6.55
C LEU A 298 -6.95 -13.94 5.94
N ARG A 299 -5.82 -13.52 5.34
CA ARG A 299 -4.82 -14.44 4.79
C ARG A 299 -4.18 -15.30 5.87
N GLU A 300 -3.79 -14.73 6.99
CA GLU A 300 -3.23 -15.49 8.11
C GLU A 300 -4.23 -16.53 8.65
N ARG A 301 -5.50 -16.12 8.81
CA ARG A 301 -6.57 -17.04 9.22
C ARG A 301 -6.73 -18.20 8.23
N LEU A 302 -6.83 -17.89 6.94
CA LEU A 302 -6.97 -18.91 5.89
C LEU A 302 -5.76 -19.84 5.84
N GLN A 303 -4.55 -19.32 6.01
CA GLN A 303 -3.35 -20.15 6.02
C GLN A 303 -3.35 -21.11 7.21
N LEU A 304 -3.70 -20.64 8.40
CA LEU A 304 -3.81 -21.49 9.59
C LEU A 304 -4.93 -22.53 9.46
N GLU A 305 -6.08 -22.15 8.90
CA GLU A 305 -7.16 -23.10 8.58
C GLU A 305 -6.69 -24.15 7.57
N ASN A 306 -5.96 -23.75 6.53
CA ASN A 306 -5.46 -24.68 5.51
C ASN A 306 -4.38 -25.61 6.07
N ASP A 307 -3.44 -25.09 6.85
CA ASP A 307 -2.40 -25.89 7.52
C ASP A 307 -3.04 -26.89 8.50
N TYR A 308 -4.07 -26.46 9.24
CA TYR A 308 -4.85 -27.31 10.13
C TYR A 308 -5.60 -28.42 9.37
N LEU A 309 -6.32 -28.05 8.30
CA LEU A 309 -7.05 -29.00 7.46
C LEU A 309 -6.11 -29.96 6.71
N GLN A 310 -4.93 -29.51 6.29
CA GLN A 310 -3.91 -30.36 5.68
C GLN A 310 -3.36 -31.38 6.67
N GLU A 311 -3.15 -30.98 7.93
CA GLU A 311 -2.77 -31.91 8.99
C GLU A 311 -3.90 -32.91 9.29
N GLU A 312 -5.16 -32.45 9.28
CA GLU A 312 -6.33 -33.33 9.40
C GLU A 312 -6.43 -34.33 8.24
N ILE A 313 -6.24 -33.89 6.99
CA ILE A 313 -6.23 -34.76 5.80
C ILE A 313 -5.09 -35.78 5.87
N ARG A 314 -3.91 -35.41 6.38
CA ARG A 314 -2.78 -36.33 6.57
C ARG A 314 -3.08 -37.41 7.62
N ILE A 315 -3.91 -37.10 8.61
CA ILE A 315 -4.38 -38.05 9.63
C ILE A 315 -5.56 -38.89 9.10
N GLU A 316 -6.32 -38.40 8.12
CA GLU A 316 -7.54 -39.02 7.57
C GLU A 316 -7.34 -39.94 6.35
N THR A 317 -6.32 -40.80 6.34
CA THR A 317 -6.23 -41.91 5.37
C THR A 317 -7.20 -43.08 5.67
N ASN A 318 -8.39 -42.84 6.23
CA ASN A 318 -9.50 -43.81 6.11
C ASN A 318 -10.91 -43.21 6.34
N PRO A 319 -11.70 -42.98 5.28
CA PRO A 319 -13.06 -42.47 5.39
C PRO A 319 -14.07 -43.61 5.48
N ARG A 320 -14.80 -43.74 6.61
CA ARG A 320 -16.21 -44.22 6.72
C ARG A 320 -16.66 -44.42 8.17
N GLY A 321 -17.26 -43.39 8.76
CA GLY A 321 -18.30 -43.47 9.81
C GLY A 321 -18.08 -44.38 11.04
N ILE A 322 -19.12 -44.51 11.85
CA ILE A 322 -19.16 -45.47 12.97
C ILE A 322 -19.66 -46.81 12.43
N ILE A 323 -18.87 -47.87 12.61
CA ILE A 323 -19.18 -49.22 12.11
C ILE A 323 -19.61 -50.11 13.26
N GLY A 324 -20.81 -50.68 13.13
CA GLY A 324 -21.36 -51.64 14.08
C GLY A 324 -22.87 -51.79 13.91
N GLN A 325 -23.39 -52.92 14.35
CA GLN A 325 -24.81 -53.25 14.37
C GLN A 325 -25.31 -53.51 15.80
N SER A 326 -24.41 -53.53 16.79
CA SER A 326 -24.80 -53.78 18.17
C SER A 326 -25.76 -52.76 18.76
N GLU A 327 -26.53 -53.19 19.76
CA GLU A 327 -27.43 -52.30 20.49
C GLU A 327 -26.67 -51.10 21.12
N ALA A 328 -25.43 -51.34 21.57
CA ALA A 328 -24.54 -50.29 22.08
C ALA A 328 -24.27 -49.21 21.03
N ILE A 329 -23.83 -49.62 19.83
CA ILE A 329 -23.59 -48.68 18.71
C ILE A 329 -24.88 -47.98 18.27
N GLN A 330 -26.00 -48.70 18.18
CA GLN A 330 -27.28 -48.10 17.82
C GLN A 330 -27.75 -47.08 18.86
N THR A 331 -27.48 -47.32 20.14
CA THR A 331 -27.78 -46.36 21.22
C THR A 331 -26.92 -45.11 21.09
N THR A 332 -25.61 -45.26 20.89
CA THR A 332 -24.72 -44.12 20.64
C THR A 332 -25.17 -43.31 19.42
N LEU A 333 -25.54 -43.96 18.30
CA LEU A 333 -26.03 -43.26 17.11
C LEU A 333 -27.36 -42.51 17.36
N ARG A 334 -28.28 -43.05 18.17
CA ARG A 334 -29.50 -42.35 18.58
C ARG A 334 -29.17 -41.12 19.44
N GLN A 335 -28.24 -41.25 20.39
CA GLN A 335 -27.77 -40.15 21.23
C GLN A 335 -27.10 -39.04 20.40
N VAL A 336 -26.25 -39.42 19.44
CA VAL A 336 -25.63 -38.48 18.49
C VAL A 336 -26.69 -37.69 17.72
N LYS A 337 -27.70 -38.37 17.16
CA LYS A 337 -28.81 -37.70 16.45
C LYS A 337 -29.61 -36.74 17.34
N LEU A 338 -29.77 -37.07 18.62
CA LEU A 338 -30.51 -36.23 19.58
C LEU A 338 -29.71 -34.96 19.94
N VAL A 339 -28.42 -35.08 20.20
CA VAL A 339 -27.60 -33.97 20.69
C VAL A 339 -26.99 -33.11 19.59
N ALA A 340 -26.76 -33.66 18.40
CA ALA A 340 -26.15 -32.96 17.28
C ALA A 340 -26.79 -31.60 16.91
N PRO A 341 -28.13 -31.44 16.85
CA PRO A 341 -28.75 -30.14 16.52
C PRO A 341 -28.66 -29.10 17.66
N THR A 342 -28.20 -29.48 18.86
CA THR A 342 -28.13 -28.61 20.03
C THR A 342 -26.74 -27.96 20.18
N THR A 343 -26.67 -26.89 20.96
CA THR A 343 -25.41 -26.22 21.36
C THR A 343 -24.83 -26.79 22.67
N ALA A 344 -25.44 -27.82 23.25
CA ALA A 344 -25.01 -28.39 24.52
C ALA A 344 -23.59 -28.98 24.43
N ALA A 345 -22.83 -28.86 25.51
CA ALA A 345 -21.55 -29.52 25.65
C ALA A 345 -21.76 -31.04 25.76
N VAL A 346 -20.94 -31.81 25.06
CA VAL A 346 -21.00 -33.28 25.07
C VAL A 346 -19.74 -33.83 25.73
N LEU A 347 -19.91 -34.74 26.67
CA LEU A 347 -18.80 -35.48 27.29
C LEU A 347 -18.82 -36.94 26.84
N ILE A 348 -17.78 -37.35 26.12
CA ILE A 348 -17.61 -38.71 25.63
C ILE A 348 -16.68 -39.47 26.57
N THR A 349 -17.21 -40.45 27.29
CA THR A 349 -16.43 -41.30 28.21
C THR A 349 -16.17 -42.66 27.59
N GLY A 350 -14.98 -43.19 27.77
CA GLY A 350 -14.70 -44.57 27.37
C GLY A 350 -13.21 -44.85 27.26
N GLU A 351 -12.88 -46.14 27.27
CA GLU A 351 -11.50 -46.62 27.20
C GLU A 351 -10.77 -46.12 25.95
N SER A 352 -9.43 -46.12 26.02
CA SER A 352 -8.60 -45.80 24.86
C SER A 352 -8.85 -46.78 23.71
N GLY A 353 -8.88 -46.27 22.49
CA GLY A 353 -9.09 -47.08 21.29
C GLY A 353 -10.53 -47.52 21.00
N THR A 354 -11.55 -47.01 21.71
CA THR A 354 -12.96 -47.35 21.46
C THR A 354 -13.61 -46.59 20.30
N GLY A 355 -13.01 -45.48 19.84
CA GLY A 355 -13.51 -44.64 18.74
C GLY A 355 -14.16 -43.32 19.17
N LYS A 356 -13.80 -42.76 20.34
CA LYS A 356 -14.37 -41.48 20.86
C LYS A 356 -14.32 -40.32 19.84
N GLU A 357 -13.23 -40.24 19.08
CA GLU A 357 -13.05 -39.24 18.04
C GLU A 357 -14.08 -39.37 16.90
N LEU A 358 -14.39 -40.59 16.47
CA LEU A 358 -15.41 -40.85 15.44
C LEU A 358 -16.80 -40.43 15.92
N ILE A 359 -17.08 -40.62 17.22
CA ILE A 359 -18.31 -40.13 17.84
C ILE A 359 -18.35 -38.60 17.82
N ALA A 360 -17.26 -37.92 18.20
CA ALA A 360 -17.18 -36.46 18.14
C ALA A 360 -17.39 -35.91 16.72
N ARG A 361 -16.77 -36.53 15.72
CA ARG A 361 -16.95 -36.20 14.31
C ARG A 361 -18.40 -36.38 13.88
N ALA A 362 -19.01 -37.52 14.21
CA ALA A 362 -20.41 -37.79 13.88
C ALA A 362 -21.37 -36.75 14.50
N ILE A 363 -21.08 -36.27 15.72
CA ILE A 363 -21.85 -35.21 16.37
C ILE A 363 -21.70 -33.86 15.65
N HIS A 364 -20.50 -33.55 15.16
CA HIS A 364 -20.24 -32.32 14.40
C HIS A 364 -20.91 -32.35 13.02
N GLU A 365 -20.73 -33.45 12.27
CA GLU A 365 -21.31 -33.63 10.93
C GLU A 365 -22.83 -33.59 10.94
N ALA A 366 -23.47 -34.12 11.99
CA ALA A 366 -24.93 -34.09 12.15
C ALA A 366 -25.46 -32.77 12.74
N SER A 367 -24.60 -31.77 13.02
CA SER A 367 -24.99 -30.53 13.70
C SER A 367 -25.33 -29.39 12.74
N THR A 368 -25.86 -28.30 13.30
CA THR A 368 -26.05 -27.03 12.58
C THR A 368 -24.74 -26.34 12.18
N ARG A 369 -23.60 -26.79 12.72
CA ARG A 369 -22.26 -26.25 12.46
C ARG A 369 -21.41 -27.14 11.55
N SER A 370 -22.01 -28.09 10.83
CA SER A 370 -21.28 -29.04 9.96
C SER A 370 -20.52 -28.39 8.79
N GLY A 371 -20.91 -27.17 8.38
CA GLY A 371 -20.18 -26.36 7.39
C GLY A 371 -19.10 -25.43 7.99
N ARG A 372 -18.82 -25.55 9.29
CA ARG A 372 -17.84 -24.74 10.04
C ARG A 372 -16.71 -25.66 10.52
N PRO A 373 -15.53 -25.13 10.90
CA PRO A 373 -14.40 -25.97 11.29
C PRO A 373 -14.69 -26.82 12.54
N LEU A 374 -14.16 -28.04 12.54
CA LEU A 374 -14.01 -28.91 13.71
C LEU A 374 -12.54 -28.85 14.17
N ILE A 375 -12.25 -28.03 15.17
CA ILE A 375 -10.91 -27.93 15.73
C ILE A 375 -10.72 -29.01 16.79
N ARG A 376 -9.83 -29.95 16.53
CA ARG A 376 -9.47 -31.06 17.38
C ARG A 376 -8.16 -30.77 18.11
N VAL A 377 -8.15 -31.07 19.41
CA VAL A 377 -7.00 -30.88 20.29
C VAL A 377 -6.84 -32.12 21.16
N ASN A 378 -5.68 -32.76 21.08
CA ASN A 378 -5.32 -33.83 22.01
C ASN A 378 -4.56 -33.22 23.19
N CYS A 379 -5.23 -33.12 24.34
CA CYS A 379 -4.65 -32.51 25.54
C CYS A 379 -3.42 -33.26 26.07
N ALA A 380 -3.33 -34.57 25.81
CA ALA A 380 -2.20 -35.39 26.25
C ALA A 380 -0.91 -35.15 25.43
N ALA A 381 -1.03 -34.58 24.22
CA ALA A 381 0.11 -34.32 23.34
C ALA A 381 0.76 -32.95 23.59
N ILE A 382 0.11 -32.07 24.35
CA ILE A 382 0.57 -30.69 24.57
C ILE A 382 1.40 -30.62 25.87
N PRO A 383 2.66 -30.14 25.81
CA PRO A 383 3.45 -29.88 27.01
C PRO A 383 2.74 -28.90 27.94
N ARG A 384 2.86 -29.11 29.27
CA ARG A 384 2.14 -28.32 30.28
C ARG A 384 2.44 -26.82 30.15
N GLU A 385 3.66 -26.46 29.80
CA GLU A 385 4.14 -25.09 29.66
C GLU A 385 3.56 -24.39 28.42
N LEU A 386 3.19 -25.15 27.38
CA LEU A 386 2.65 -24.63 26.12
C LEU A 386 1.12 -24.68 26.05
N PHE A 387 0.47 -25.32 27.03
CA PHE A 387 -0.96 -25.54 27.04
C PHE A 387 -1.76 -24.24 26.92
N GLU A 388 -1.39 -23.24 27.72
CA GLU A 388 -2.06 -21.94 27.72
C GLU A 388 -1.90 -21.22 26.37
N SER A 389 -0.69 -21.23 25.83
CA SER A 389 -0.33 -20.60 24.55
C SER A 389 -1.01 -21.28 23.35
N GLU A 390 -1.15 -22.60 23.34
CA GLU A 390 -1.86 -23.32 22.27
C GLU A 390 -3.37 -23.04 22.31
N PHE A 391 -4.00 -23.06 23.48
CA PHE A 391 -5.45 -22.90 23.61
C PHE A 391 -5.91 -21.46 23.39
N PHE A 392 -5.25 -20.51 24.04
CA PHE A 392 -5.65 -19.10 24.04
C PHE A 392 -4.85 -18.24 23.08
N GLY A 393 -3.69 -18.69 22.59
CA GLY A 393 -2.80 -17.87 21.78
C GLY A 393 -1.95 -16.92 22.62
N HIS A 394 -0.98 -16.26 21.98
CA HIS A 394 -0.09 -15.32 22.64
C HIS A 394 0.20 -14.10 21.77
N ALA A 395 0.45 -12.98 22.42
CA ALA A 395 1.06 -11.81 21.79
C ALA A 395 2.59 -11.93 21.76
N ARG A 396 3.21 -11.25 20.80
CA ARG A 396 4.66 -11.14 20.67
C ARG A 396 5.25 -10.60 21.98
N GLY A 397 6.28 -11.26 22.48
CA GLY A 397 6.96 -10.88 23.72
C GLY A 397 6.31 -11.39 25.02
N ALA A 398 5.23 -12.18 24.94
CA ALA A 398 4.56 -12.72 26.13
C ALA A 398 5.44 -13.67 26.98
N PHE A 399 6.39 -14.37 26.36
CA PHE A 399 7.37 -15.23 27.04
C PHE A 399 8.65 -15.38 26.19
N THR A 400 9.70 -15.96 26.77
CA THR A 400 10.96 -16.25 26.06
C THR A 400 10.72 -17.26 24.93
N GLY A 401 10.69 -16.78 23.69
CA GLY A 401 10.36 -17.58 22.50
C GLY A 401 9.14 -17.09 21.72
N ALA A 402 8.35 -16.16 22.26
CA ALA A 402 7.22 -15.53 21.57
C ALA A 402 7.69 -14.47 20.55
N VAL A 403 8.32 -14.93 19.45
CA VAL A 403 8.88 -14.07 18.39
C VAL A 403 7.79 -13.38 17.56
N ARG A 404 6.61 -13.99 17.46
CA ARG A 404 5.46 -13.52 16.67
C ARG A 404 4.17 -13.77 17.45
N ASP A 405 3.10 -13.08 17.07
CA ASP A 405 1.76 -13.37 17.56
C ASP A 405 1.30 -14.75 17.08
N ARG A 406 0.55 -15.46 17.92
CA ARG A 406 -0.05 -16.75 17.54
C ARG A 406 -1.50 -16.82 17.98
N ILE A 407 -2.36 -17.23 17.05
CA ILE A 407 -3.78 -17.46 17.28
C ILE A 407 -3.96 -18.78 18.05
N GLY A 408 -4.84 -18.76 19.06
CA GLY A 408 -5.17 -19.95 19.87
C GLY A 408 -6.25 -20.84 19.25
N ARG A 409 -6.38 -22.08 19.74
CA ARG A 409 -7.39 -23.04 19.27
C ARG A 409 -8.83 -22.56 19.46
N PHE A 410 -9.12 -21.78 20.51
CA PHE A 410 -10.46 -21.21 20.72
C PHE A 410 -10.86 -20.21 19.63
N GLU A 411 -9.92 -19.37 19.20
CA GLU A 411 -10.16 -18.39 18.14
C GLU A 411 -10.26 -19.05 16.77
N LEU A 412 -9.48 -20.11 16.52
CA LEU A 412 -9.63 -20.93 15.31
C LEU A 412 -10.98 -21.66 15.26
N ALA A 413 -11.54 -22.02 16.42
CA ALA A 413 -12.82 -22.72 16.53
C ALA A 413 -14.04 -21.78 16.56
N ASP A 414 -13.84 -20.47 16.41
CA ASP A 414 -14.91 -19.48 16.50
C ASP A 414 -16.00 -19.69 15.43
N GLY A 415 -17.25 -19.77 15.87
CA GLY A 415 -18.41 -20.16 15.07
C GLY A 415 -18.47 -21.66 14.71
N GLY A 416 -17.48 -22.46 15.13
CA GLY A 416 -17.31 -23.87 14.83
C GLY A 416 -17.51 -24.79 16.03
N THR A 417 -16.79 -25.92 16.04
CA THR A 417 -16.80 -26.91 17.13
C THR A 417 -15.37 -27.18 17.59
N LEU A 418 -15.14 -27.22 18.90
CA LEU A 418 -13.86 -27.60 19.51
C LEU A 418 -13.99 -28.98 20.14
N PHE A 419 -13.20 -29.94 19.66
CA PHE A 419 -13.07 -31.28 20.22
C PHE A 419 -11.82 -31.38 21.08
N LEU A 420 -12.00 -31.65 22.38
CA LEU A 420 -10.91 -31.82 23.34
C LEU A 420 -10.79 -33.29 23.73
N ASP A 421 -9.80 -33.99 23.17
CA ASP A 421 -9.50 -35.36 23.55
C ASP A 421 -8.59 -35.40 24.78
N GLU A 422 -8.84 -36.38 25.64
CA GLU A 422 -8.23 -36.54 26.96
C GLU A 422 -8.29 -35.28 27.84
N ILE A 423 -9.49 -34.69 27.98
CA ILE A 423 -9.75 -33.51 28.83
C ILE A 423 -9.28 -33.67 30.29
N GLY A 424 -9.19 -34.91 30.77
CA GLY A 424 -8.68 -35.23 32.11
C GLY A 424 -7.18 -34.97 32.31
N GLU A 425 -6.43 -34.61 31.28
CA GLU A 425 -5.00 -34.25 31.34
C GLU A 425 -4.76 -32.74 31.52
N ILE A 426 -5.81 -31.90 31.46
CA ILE A 426 -5.66 -30.45 31.58
C ILE A 426 -5.16 -30.08 32.99
N PRO A 427 -4.06 -29.29 33.10
CA PRO A 427 -3.56 -28.79 34.38
C PRO A 427 -4.64 -28.04 35.18
N LEU A 428 -4.68 -28.26 36.50
CA LEU A 428 -5.72 -27.72 37.38
C LEU A 428 -5.80 -26.19 37.31
N GLU A 429 -4.65 -25.50 37.14
CA GLU A 429 -4.59 -24.05 37.08
C GLU A 429 -5.30 -23.49 35.83
N LEU A 430 -5.32 -24.24 34.73
CA LEU A 430 -5.91 -23.83 33.45
C LEU A 430 -7.40 -24.18 33.33
N GLN A 431 -7.90 -25.10 34.16
CA GLN A 431 -9.32 -25.46 34.17
C GLN A 431 -10.24 -24.27 34.49
N GLY A 432 -9.78 -23.31 35.32
CA GLY A 432 -10.52 -22.09 35.60
C GLY A 432 -10.66 -21.17 34.39
N LYS A 433 -9.59 -21.01 33.60
CA LYS A 433 -9.64 -20.23 32.35
C LYS A 433 -10.55 -20.88 31.32
N LEU A 434 -10.43 -22.21 31.16
CA LEU A 434 -11.31 -22.98 30.30
C LEU A 434 -12.79 -22.79 30.69
N LEU A 435 -13.11 -22.87 31.98
CA LEU A 435 -14.46 -22.65 32.48
C LEU A 435 -14.98 -21.26 32.10
N ARG A 436 -14.17 -20.21 32.25
CA ARG A 436 -14.54 -18.83 31.89
C ARG A 436 -14.92 -18.73 30.41
N VAL A 437 -14.13 -19.32 29.52
CA VAL A 437 -14.45 -19.33 28.07
C VAL A 437 -15.76 -20.07 27.80
N LEU A 438 -15.99 -21.20 28.48
CA LEU A 438 -17.21 -21.99 28.29
C LEU A 438 -18.48 -21.35 28.88
N GLN A 439 -18.35 -20.47 29.88
CA GLN A 439 -19.47 -19.79 30.52
C GLN A 439 -19.77 -18.43 29.88
N GLU A 440 -18.73 -17.61 29.69
CA GLU A 440 -18.86 -16.21 29.27
C GLU A 440 -18.62 -16.03 27.76
N GLY A 441 -18.04 -17.02 27.08
CA GLY A 441 -17.69 -16.90 25.67
C GLY A 441 -16.56 -15.91 25.41
N ASN A 442 -15.76 -15.56 26.43
CA ASN A 442 -14.67 -14.60 26.28
C ASN A 442 -13.36 -15.11 26.90
N PHE A 443 -12.23 -14.62 26.37
CA PHE A 443 -10.89 -14.90 26.89
C PHE A 443 -9.88 -13.83 26.48
N GLU A 444 -8.70 -13.87 27.08
CA GLU A 444 -7.54 -13.01 26.79
C GLU A 444 -6.37 -13.86 26.30
N ARG A 445 -5.59 -13.35 25.34
CA ARG A 445 -4.37 -14.03 24.89
C ARG A 445 -3.28 -13.87 25.95
N VAL A 446 -2.32 -14.79 25.99
CA VAL A 446 -1.18 -14.68 26.90
C VAL A 446 -0.38 -13.42 26.56
N GLY A 447 -0.21 -12.54 27.55
CA GLY A 447 0.49 -11.26 27.39
C GLY A 447 -0.32 -10.14 26.70
N ASP A 448 -1.63 -10.32 26.54
CA ASP A 448 -2.54 -9.33 25.95
C ASP A 448 -3.73 -9.07 26.88
N GLU A 449 -4.04 -7.80 27.16
CA GLU A 449 -5.16 -7.40 28.01
C GLU A 449 -6.48 -7.30 27.23
N ARG A 450 -6.45 -7.45 25.90
CA ARG A 450 -7.64 -7.36 25.07
C ARG A 450 -8.51 -8.61 25.20
N THR A 451 -9.68 -8.44 25.81
CA THR A 451 -10.74 -9.46 25.83
C THR A 451 -11.27 -9.74 24.41
N ARG A 452 -11.40 -11.01 24.07
CA ARG A 452 -11.93 -11.53 22.80
C ARG A 452 -13.16 -12.39 23.07
N ASN A 453 -14.20 -12.23 22.26
CA ASN A 453 -15.40 -13.06 22.32
C ASN A 453 -15.34 -14.16 21.25
N VAL A 454 -15.77 -15.37 21.61
CA VAL A 454 -15.86 -16.53 20.72
C VAL A 454 -17.13 -17.34 20.98
N ASP A 455 -17.72 -17.87 19.92
CA ASP A 455 -18.87 -18.78 19.99
C ASP A 455 -18.45 -20.19 19.56
N VAL A 456 -18.10 -21.02 20.53
CA VAL A 456 -17.55 -22.36 20.28
C VAL A 456 -18.43 -23.44 20.91
N ARG A 457 -18.85 -24.42 20.10
CA ARG A 457 -19.49 -25.64 20.61
C ARG A 457 -18.43 -26.60 21.11
N LEU A 458 -18.58 -27.11 22.33
CA LEU A 458 -17.60 -28.00 22.93
C LEU A 458 -18.01 -29.47 22.88
N ILE A 459 -17.09 -30.33 22.45
CA ILE A 459 -17.15 -31.78 22.63
C ILE A 459 -15.87 -32.19 23.37
N ALA A 460 -15.99 -32.82 24.53
CA ALA A 460 -14.86 -33.30 25.30
C ALA A 460 -14.86 -34.83 25.34
N ALA A 461 -13.68 -35.45 25.36
CA ALA A 461 -13.52 -36.88 25.53
C ALA A 461 -12.48 -37.20 26.60
N THR A 462 -12.66 -38.32 27.31
CA THR A 462 -11.64 -38.82 28.24
C THR A 462 -11.79 -40.32 28.48
N ASN A 463 -10.67 -40.95 28.82
CA ASN A 463 -10.63 -42.31 29.37
C ASN A 463 -10.68 -42.37 30.92
N ARG A 464 -10.58 -41.23 31.61
CA ARG A 464 -10.57 -41.16 33.08
C ARG A 464 -11.99 -40.99 33.62
N ASP A 465 -12.21 -41.50 34.83
CA ASP A 465 -13.43 -41.19 35.58
C ASP A 465 -13.31 -39.79 36.20
N LEU A 466 -13.87 -38.78 35.51
CA LEU A 466 -13.80 -37.40 35.99
C LEU A 466 -14.47 -37.20 37.35
N LYS A 467 -15.47 -38.00 37.74
CA LYS A 467 -16.07 -37.89 39.07
C LYS A 467 -15.07 -38.27 40.15
N GLN A 468 -14.27 -39.32 39.93
CA GLN A 468 -13.19 -39.68 40.83
C GLN A 468 -12.06 -38.64 40.83
N GLU A 469 -11.74 -38.05 39.68
CA GLU A 469 -10.73 -37.00 39.60
C GLU A 469 -11.14 -35.71 40.34
N VAL A 470 -12.43 -35.38 40.35
CA VAL A 470 -13.00 -34.32 41.19
C VAL A 470 -12.84 -34.66 42.68
N GLN A 471 -13.18 -35.87 43.10
CA GLN A 471 -13.01 -36.31 44.49
C GLN A 471 -11.54 -36.29 44.95
N ARG A 472 -10.60 -36.49 44.03
CA ARG A 472 -9.15 -36.42 44.29
C ARG A 472 -8.59 -35.00 44.21
N GLY A 473 -9.41 -33.99 43.91
CA GLY A 473 -8.97 -32.60 43.77
C GLY A 473 -8.11 -32.31 42.53
N ARG A 474 -8.10 -33.21 41.54
CA ARG A 474 -7.33 -33.06 40.29
C ARG A 474 -8.15 -32.48 39.14
N PHE A 475 -9.46 -32.41 39.32
CA PHE A 475 -10.38 -31.78 38.38
C PHE A 475 -11.39 -30.92 39.13
N ARG A 476 -11.74 -29.76 38.59
CA ARG A 476 -12.72 -28.88 39.24
C ARG A 476 -14.14 -29.38 39.05
N GLU A 477 -14.93 -29.30 40.12
CA GLU A 477 -16.32 -29.72 40.14
C GLU A 477 -17.20 -28.87 39.20
N ASP A 478 -16.99 -27.55 39.18
CA ASP A 478 -17.73 -26.61 38.32
C ASP A 478 -17.53 -26.88 36.82
N LEU A 479 -16.29 -27.12 36.40
CA LEU A 479 -15.97 -27.53 35.04
C LEU A 479 -16.58 -28.88 34.70
N TYR A 480 -16.52 -29.86 35.61
CA TYR A 480 -17.13 -31.17 35.40
C TYR A 480 -18.63 -31.06 35.08
N PHE A 481 -19.39 -30.29 35.86
CA PHE A 481 -20.82 -30.09 35.59
C PHE A 481 -21.08 -29.32 34.29
N ARG A 482 -20.22 -28.39 33.89
CA ARG A 482 -20.34 -27.68 32.61
C ARG A 482 -20.05 -28.56 31.40
N LEU A 483 -19.17 -29.55 31.53
CA LEU A 483 -18.84 -30.51 30.48
C LEU A 483 -19.87 -31.65 30.40
N ASN A 484 -20.31 -32.15 31.55
CA ASN A 484 -21.20 -33.32 31.68
C ASN A 484 -22.69 -32.96 31.48
N VAL A 485 -22.99 -32.08 30.53
CA VAL A 485 -24.38 -31.70 30.19
C VAL A 485 -25.07 -32.83 29.43
N PHE A 486 -24.36 -33.42 28.46
CA PHE A 486 -24.85 -34.57 27.72
C PHE A 486 -23.75 -35.66 27.64
N PRO A 487 -23.76 -36.66 28.55
CA PRO A 487 -22.79 -37.75 28.52
C PRO A 487 -23.12 -38.77 27.43
N ILE A 488 -22.09 -39.21 26.70
CA ILE A 488 -22.16 -40.33 25.76
C ILE A 488 -21.07 -41.33 26.13
N GLU A 489 -21.46 -42.58 26.34
CA GLU A 489 -20.51 -43.65 26.63
C GLU A 489 -20.07 -44.36 25.33
N SER A 490 -18.76 -44.50 25.16
CA SER A 490 -18.12 -45.27 24.11
C SER A 490 -17.78 -46.66 24.64
N VAL A 491 -18.73 -47.58 24.45
CA VAL A 491 -18.68 -48.95 24.99
C VAL A 491 -17.46 -49.73 24.47
N PRO A 492 -16.72 -50.44 25.34
CA PRO A 492 -15.54 -51.21 24.95
C PRO A 492 -15.89 -52.42 24.08
N LEU A 493 -14.93 -52.86 23.26
CA LEU A 493 -15.14 -53.87 22.22
C LEU A 493 -15.58 -55.23 22.77
N ARG A 494 -15.13 -55.59 23.98
CA ARG A 494 -15.53 -56.83 24.69
C ARG A 494 -17.01 -56.91 25.06
N GLU A 495 -17.70 -55.76 25.15
CA GLU A 495 -19.13 -55.65 25.45
C GLU A 495 -19.99 -55.56 24.17
N ARG A 496 -19.35 -55.35 23.01
CA ARG A 496 -19.98 -55.35 21.67
C ARG A 496 -19.35 -56.37 20.73
N ARG A 497 -19.20 -57.62 21.19
CA ARG A 497 -18.47 -58.68 20.44
C ARG A 497 -19.05 -58.99 19.06
N GLU A 498 -20.34 -58.75 18.87
CA GLU A 498 -21.04 -58.92 17.58
C GLU A 498 -20.58 -57.95 16.49
N ASP A 499 -19.95 -56.83 16.86
CA ASP A 499 -19.38 -55.88 15.89
C ASP A 499 -17.97 -56.27 15.43
N ILE A 500 -17.26 -57.13 16.18
CA ILE A 500 -15.87 -57.55 15.88
C ILE A 500 -15.75 -58.11 14.45
N PRO A 501 -16.63 -59.01 13.97
CA PRO A 501 -16.52 -59.55 12.61
C PRO A 501 -16.68 -58.47 11.53
N LEU A 502 -17.56 -57.49 11.74
CA LEU A 502 -17.80 -56.40 10.80
C LEU A 502 -16.61 -55.44 10.76
N LEU A 503 -16.06 -55.07 11.93
CA LEU A 503 -14.86 -54.25 12.05
C LEU A 503 -13.64 -54.94 11.42
N ALA A 504 -13.42 -56.22 11.72
CA ALA A 504 -12.31 -56.97 11.15
C ALA A 504 -12.39 -57.08 9.63
N GLN A 505 -13.60 -57.29 9.08
CA GLN A 505 -13.81 -57.28 7.63
C GLN A 505 -13.57 -55.90 7.02
N HIS A 506 -13.98 -54.84 7.71
CA HIS A 506 -13.75 -53.47 7.25
C HIS A 506 -12.25 -53.16 7.15
N PHE A 507 -11.48 -53.40 8.21
CA PHE A 507 -10.03 -53.18 8.19
C PHE A 507 -9.34 -54.04 7.12
N LEU A 508 -9.70 -55.33 7.03
CA LEU A 508 -9.16 -56.20 5.99
C LEU A 508 -9.48 -55.70 4.58
N ALA A 509 -10.68 -55.16 4.35
CA ALA A 509 -11.05 -54.60 3.04
C ALA A 509 -10.22 -53.35 2.69
N SER A 510 -9.84 -52.54 3.68
CA SER A 510 -8.89 -51.43 3.51
C SER A 510 -7.52 -51.96 3.07
N GLU A 511 -6.94 -52.88 3.84
CA GLU A 511 -5.62 -53.46 3.56
C GLU A 511 -5.56 -54.19 2.20
N ARG A 512 -6.63 -54.88 1.80
CA ARG A 512 -6.70 -55.53 0.48
C ARG A 512 -6.54 -54.56 -0.67
N ARG A 513 -7.11 -53.35 -0.56
CA ARG A 513 -7.03 -52.34 -1.62
C ARG A 513 -5.62 -51.79 -1.75
N GLU A 514 -4.97 -51.57 -0.61
CA GLU A 514 -3.61 -51.04 -0.56
C GLU A 514 -2.58 -52.07 -1.04
N LEU A 515 -2.71 -53.32 -0.58
CA LEU A 515 -1.78 -54.42 -0.91
C LEU A 515 -2.16 -55.19 -2.19
N LYS A 516 -3.26 -54.83 -2.87
CA LYS A 516 -3.82 -55.54 -4.04
C LYS A 516 -3.93 -57.05 -3.83
N SER A 517 -4.43 -57.48 -2.67
CA SER A 517 -4.49 -58.90 -2.27
C SER A 517 -5.94 -59.41 -2.10
N GLU A 518 -6.16 -60.72 -2.25
CA GLU A 518 -7.48 -61.36 -2.08
C GLU A 518 -7.67 -62.02 -0.69
N LEU A 519 -6.96 -61.58 0.34
CA LEU A 519 -6.91 -62.21 1.67
C LEU A 519 -8.27 -62.29 2.37
N ARG A 520 -8.76 -63.46 2.81
CA ARG A 520 -10.06 -63.59 3.49
C ARG A 520 -9.93 -64.03 4.95
N LEU A 521 -10.85 -63.56 5.81
CA LEU A 521 -11.04 -64.10 7.16
C LEU A 521 -11.73 -65.46 7.05
N SER A 522 -11.15 -66.50 7.64
CA SER A 522 -11.83 -67.78 7.82
C SER A 522 -12.82 -67.72 8.99
N GLN A 523 -13.75 -68.67 9.07
CA GLN A 523 -14.61 -68.76 10.25
C GLN A 523 -13.83 -69.05 11.55
N GLY A 524 -12.68 -69.72 11.45
CA GLY A 524 -11.80 -69.96 12.59
C GLY A 524 -11.20 -68.66 13.12
N ASP A 525 -10.78 -67.78 12.22
CA ASP A 525 -10.25 -66.45 12.52
C ASP A 525 -11.29 -65.59 13.25
N VAL A 526 -12.51 -65.53 12.72
CA VAL A 526 -13.61 -64.78 13.33
C VAL A 526 -13.90 -65.28 14.75
N ARG A 527 -13.99 -66.60 14.96
CA ARG A 527 -14.19 -67.18 16.30
C ARG A 527 -13.06 -66.82 17.26
N ARG A 528 -11.81 -66.79 16.80
CA ARG A 528 -10.66 -66.42 17.63
C ARG A 528 -10.71 -64.94 18.00
N LEU A 529 -11.00 -64.06 17.04
CA LEU A 529 -11.16 -62.61 17.28
C LEU A 529 -12.29 -62.31 18.28
N MET A 530 -13.41 -63.03 18.22
CA MET A 530 -14.55 -62.81 19.14
C MET A 530 -14.30 -63.31 20.58
N ARG A 531 -13.32 -64.20 20.79
CA ARG A 531 -12.99 -64.73 22.12
C ARG A 531 -12.05 -63.83 22.92
N TYR A 532 -11.27 -63.01 22.25
CA TYR A 532 -10.33 -62.10 22.87
C TYR A 532 -11.05 -60.88 23.47
N ASP A 533 -10.53 -60.35 24.59
CA ASP A 533 -11.15 -59.25 25.34
C ASP A 533 -10.74 -57.85 24.86
N TRP A 534 -9.77 -57.75 23.95
CA TRP A 534 -9.38 -56.49 23.30
C TRP A 534 -9.10 -55.33 24.27
N PRO A 535 -8.08 -55.42 25.15
CA PRO A 535 -7.70 -54.34 26.06
C PRO A 535 -7.36 -53.01 25.35
N GLY A 536 -6.89 -53.05 24.09
CA GLY A 536 -6.70 -51.87 23.25
C GLY A 536 -7.85 -51.57 22.29
N ASN A 537 -9.01 -52.21 22.50
CA ASN A 537 -10.26 -52.01 21.78
C ASN A 537 -10.09 -52.07 20.24
N VAL A 538 -10.71 -51.14 19.51
CA VAL A 538 -10.72 -51.12 18.03
C VAL A 538 -9.34 -50.84 17.46
N ARG A 539 -8.53 -50.02 18.15
CA ARG A 539 -7.14 -49.71 17.74
C ARG A 539 -6.27 -50.97 17.74
N GLU A 540 -6.39 -51.80 18.77
CA GLU A 540 -5.68 -53.09 18.81
C GLU A 540 -6.18 -54.05 17.74
N LEU A 541 -7.51 -54.13 17.52
CA LEU A 541 -8.09 -54.94 16.45
C LEU A 541 -7.53 -54.54 15.07
N GLN A 542 -7.49 -53.25 14.77
CA GLN A 542 -6.91 -52.73 13.53
C GLN A 542 -5.45 -53.17 13.38
N ASN A 543 -4.61 -52.94 14.40
CA ASN A 543 -3.19 -53.31 14.38
C ASN A 543 -2.99 -54.83 14.21
N VAL A 544 -3.85 -55.65 14.83
CA VAL A 544 -3.79 -57.11 14.68
C VAL A 544 -4.15 -57.55 13.27
N ILE A 545 -5.18 -56.95 12.65
CA ILE A 545 -5.57 -57.26 11.28
C ILE A 545 -4.51 -56.79 10.28
N GLU A 546 -4.01 -55.56 10.41
CA GLU A 546 -2.93 -55.01 9.59
C GLU A 546 -1.69 -55.93 9.63
N ARG A 547 -1.20 -56.24 10.83
CA ARG A 547 -0.08 -57.18 11.01
C ARG A 547 -0.37 -58.57 10.43
N ALA A 548 -1.60 -59.07 10.57
CA ALA A 548 -1.99 -60.36 9.98
C ALA A 548 -1.99 -60.33 8.45
N THR A 549 -2.23 -59.18 7.81
CA THR A 549 -2.11 -59.02 6.36
C THR A 549 -0.66 -58.99 5.89
N ILE A 550 0.23 -58.31 6.63
CA ILE A 550 1.68 -58.26 6.35
C ILE A 550 2.30 -59.66 6.49
N LEU A 551 1.91 -60.41 7.52
CA LEU A 551 2.40 -61.77 7.79
C LEU A 551 1.70 -62.84 6.94
N ALA A 552 0.76 -62.47 6.08
CA ALA A 552 -0.01 -63.43 5.30
C ALA A 552 0.90 -64.18 4.33
N GLN A 553 0.84 -65.51 4.35
CA GLN A 553 1.56 -66.38 3.44
C GLN A 553 0.56 -67.26 2.70
N ASN A 554 0.78 -67.47 1.40
CA ASN A 554 -0.06 -68.34 0.55
C ASN A 554 -1.56 -67.98 0.60
N GLY A 555 -1.89 -66.69 0.72
CA GLY A 555 -3.27 -66.20 0.75
C GLY A 555 -4.03 -66.46 2.06
N ARG A 556 -3.36 -66.91 3.14
CA ARG A 556 -3.96 -67.12 4.46
C ARG A 556 -3.47 -66.08 5.46
N LEU A 557 -4.41 -65.47 6.17
CA LEU A 557 -4.13 -64.57 7.28
C LEU A 557 -3.56 -65.36 8.46
N ARG A 558 -2.51 -64.81 9.08
CA ARG A 558 -1.98 -65.34 10.34
C ARG A 558 -2.29 -64.35 11.45
N ILE A 559 -3.38 -64.60 12.17
CA ILE A 559 -3.76 -63.81 13.32
C ILE A 559 -2.97 -64.29 14.53
N ASP A 560 -2.11 -63.42 15.06
CA ASP A 560 -1.37 -63.68 16.28
C ASP A 560 -2.02 -62.92 17.43
N LEU A 561 -2.73 -63.65 18.29
CA LEU A 561 -3.36 -63.12 19.50
C LEU A 561 -2.71 -63.84 20.70
N PRO A 562 -2.35 -63.11 21.77
CA PRO A 562 -1.93 -63.72 23.03
C PRO A 562 -2.98 -64.75 23.44
N GLU A 563 -2.55 -65.98 23.74
CA GLU A 563 -3.51 -66.97 24.19
C GLU A 563 -4.19 -66.46 25.47
N PRO A 564 -5.53 -66.51 25.56
CA PRO A 564 -6.19 -66.24 26.83
C PRO A 564 -5.63 -67.24 27.83
N SER A 565 -5.17 -66.75 28.98
CA SER A 565 -4.67 -67.56 30.08
C SER A 565 -5.73 -68.59 30.48
N GLY A 566 -5.66 -69.78 29.89
CA GLY A 566 -6.73 -70.76 29.99
C GLY A 566 -6.57 -71.88 28.96
N HIS A 567 -5.79 -72.89 29.34
CA HIS A 567 -5.69 -74.23 28.73
C HIS A 567 -4.87 -74.38 27.43
N HIS A 568 -3.54 -74.39 27.59
CA HIS A 568 -2.69 -75.26 26.79
C HIS A 568 -2.68 -76.68 27.41
N PRO A 569 -3.02 -77.75 26.65
CA PRO A 569 -2.47 -79.06 26.94
C PRO A 569 -1.01 -79.04 26.48
N ALA A 570 -0.07 -79.01 27.43
CA ALA A 570 1.36 -79.02 27.13
C ALA A 570 1.83 -80.45 26.79
N PRO A 571 2.58 -80.66 25.70
CA PRO A 571 3.60 -81.68 25.65
C PRO A 571 4.97 -81.05 25.92
N ASN A 572 5.56 -81.47 27.05
CA ASN A 572 6.98 -81.52 27.41
C ASN A 572 7.96 -80.53 26.74
N ALA A 573 8.58 -79.67 27.56
CA ALA A 573 9.97 -79.88 28.01
C ALA A 573 10.49 -78.65 28.79
N GLY A 574 10.88 -78.88 30.05
CA GLY A 574 12.12 -78.34 30.60
C GLY A 574 12.18 -76.88 31.08
N ARG A 575 12.22 -76.76 32.41
CA ARG A 575 12.88 -75.70 33.23
C ARG A 575 12.06 -74.45 33.56
N GLN A 576 11.25 -74.59 34.62
CA GLN A 576 10.88 -73.51 35.52
C GLN A 576 12.10 -73.04 36.33
N LYS A 577 12.39 -71.74 36.31
CA LYS A 577 12.83 -71.01 37.51
C LYS A 577 11.61 -70.18 37.95
N SER A 578 10.88 -70.69 38.94
CA SER A 578 9.84 -69.95 39.63
C SER A 578 10.47 -69.23 40.83
N ASP A 579 10.31 -67.91 40.87
CA ASP A 579 10.46 -67.13 42.10
C ASP A 579 9.38 -67.57 43.10
N VAL A 580 9.85 -68.08 44.24
CA VAL A 580 9.03 -68.56 45.36
C VAL A 580 8.93 -67.45 46.40
N ARG A 581 7.70 -67.14 46.84
CA ARG A 581 7.47 -66.63 48.20
C ARG A 581 7.41 -67.83 49.17
N PRO A 582 8.04 -67.76 50.35
CA PRO A 582 8.27 -68.95 51.19
C PRO A 582 7.01 -69.31 51.98
N ALA A 583 6.48 -70.51 51.77
CA ALA A 583 5.63 -71.17 52.75
C ALA A 583 6.53 -71.87 53.78
N VAL A 584 6.35 -71.58 55.07
CA VAL A 584 7.04 -72.30 56.15
C VAL A 584 6.55 -73.74 56.16
N MET A 585 7.43 -74.69 55.82
CA MET A 585 7.10 -76.12 55.77
C MET A 585 7.20 -76.75 57.16
N THR A 586 6.32 -77.69 57.45
CA THR A 586 6.37 -78.46 58.70
C THR A 586 7.53 -79.46 58.70
N ALA A 587 7.98 -79.89 59.88
CA ALA A 587 9.06 -80.88 60.01
C ALA A 587 8.71 -82.26 59.41
N ALA A 588 7.42 -82.54 59.16
CA ALA A 588 6.99 -83.75 58.44
C ALA A 588 7.18 -83.57 56.93
N GLU A 589 6.73 -82.45 56.36
CA GLU A 589 6.86 -82.15 54.93
C GLU A 589 8.33 -82.02 54.49
N LEU A 590 9.19 -81.43 55.34
CA LEU A 590 10.63 -81.38 55.11
C LEU A 590 11.26 -82.78 55.06
N ARG A 591 10.82 -83.70 55.92
CA ARG A 591 11.31 -85.10 55.93
C ARG A 591 10.83 -85.87 54.70
N ASP A 592 9.60 -85.65 54.26
CA ASP A 592 9.06 -86.29 53.06
C ASP A 592 9.73 -85.77 51.78
N LEU A 593 9.99 -84.47 51.72
CA LEU A 593 10.72 -83.86 50.61
C LEU A 593 12.18 -84.33 50.58
N GLU A 594 12.84 -84.41 51.74
CA GLU A 594 14.20 -84.97 51.84
C GLU A 594 14.23 -86.45 51.43
N ARG A 595 13.27 -87.25 51.90
CA ARG A 595 13.14 -88.67 51.52
C ARG A 595 12.92 -88.83 50.02
N ALA A 596 12.03 -88.04 49.42
CA ALA A 596 11.76 -88.07 47.99
C ALA A 596 13.01 -87.68 47.17
N ASN A 597 13.74 -86.67 47.62
CA ASN A 597 14.97 -86.22 46.96
C ASN A 597 16.08 -87.27 47.03
N ILE A 598 16.27 -87.91 48.19
CA ILE A 598 17.26 -88.99 48.35
C ILE A 598 16.89 -90.22 47.49
N VAL A 599 15.61 -90.59 47.42
CA VAL A 599 15.15 -91.67 46.53
C VAL A 599 15.39 -91.34 45.06
N ALA A 600 15.15 -90.09 44.65
CA ALA A 600 15.40 -89.65 43.28
C ALA A 600 16.90 -89.71 42.93
N ALA A 601 17.77 -89.23 43.81
CA ALA A 601 19.22 -89.32 43.61
C ALA A 601 19.72 -90.77 43.56
N LEU A 602 19.22 -91.64 44.44
CA LEU A 602 19.56 -93.06 44.40
C LEU A 602 19.11 -93.75 43.12
N ARG A 603 17.94 -93.40 42.57
CA ARG A 603 17.48 -93.92 41.27
C ARG A 603 18.35 -93.42 40.12
N ALA A 604 18.70 -92.14 40.12
CA ALA A 604 19.56 -91.55 39.08
C ALA A 604 20.96 -92.20 39.05
N CYS A 605 21.50 -92.58 40.21
CA CYS A 605 22.80 -93.24 40.35
C CYS A 605 22.74 -94.78 40.39
N GLY A 606 21.61 -95.39 40.00
CA GLY A 606 21.47 -96.85 39.92
C GLY A 606 21.65 -97.60 41.26
N GLY A 607 21.32 -96.95 42.38
CA GLY A 607 21.41 -97.48 43.74
C GLY A 607 22.81 -97.39 44.37
N LYS A 608 23.78 -96.72 43.73
CA LYS A 608 25.13 -96.51 44.28
C LYS A 608 25.15 -95.31 45.25
N VAL A 609 25.56 -95.55 46.49
CA VAL A 609 25.65 -94.50 47.53
C VAL A 609 27.03 -93.83 47.53
N PHE A 610 28.11 -94.56 47.21
CA PHE A 610 29.50 -94.11 47.31
C PHE A 610 30.17 -94.02 45.92
N GLY A 611 31.13 -93.10 45.76
CA GLY A 611 31.91 -92.84 44.53
C GLY A 611 31.56 -91.50 43.87
N ASP A 612 32.38 -91.06 42.90
CA ASP A 612 32.20 -89.77 42.21
C ASP A 612 30.87 -89.70 41.43
N ASP A 613 30.37 -90.86 40.96
CA ASP A 613 29.06 -91.03 40.33
C ASP A 613 27.96 -91.52 41.31
N GLY A 614 28.22 -91.45 42.62
CA GLY A 614 27.30 -91.91 43.67
C GLY A 614 26.29 -90.84 44.12
N ALA A 615 25.16 -91.28 44.68
CA ALA A 615 24.09 -90.37 45.12
C ALA A 615 24.55 -89.37 46.20
N ALA A 616 25.60 -89.68 46.97
CA ALA A 616 26.18 -88.78 47.95
C ALA A 616 26.91 -87.58 47.31
N ALA A 617 27.66 -87.84 46.24
CA ALA A 617 28.31 -86.78 45.46
C ALA A 617 27.28 -85.90 44.75
N MET A 618 26.21 -86.51 44.20
CA MET A 618 25.12 -85.78 43.54
C MET A 618 24.31 -84.89 44.48
N LEU A 619 24.15 -85.30 45.75
CA LEU A 619 23.45 -84.55 46.78
C LEU A 619 24.37 -83.63 47.60
N ASP A 620 25.66 -83.57 47.25
CA ASP A 620 26.69 -82.78 47.95
C ASP A 620 26.76 -83.05 49.46
N VAL A 621 26.71 -84.33 49.84
CA VAL A 621 26.82 -84.78 51.24
C VAL A 621 27.87 -85.87 51.37
N LYS A 622 28.52 -85.97 52.55
CA LYS A 622 29.46 -87.06 52.81
C LYS A 622 28.76 -88.42 52.65
N PRO A 623 29.38 -89.42 52.01
CA PRO A 623 28.74 -90.72 51.80
C PRO A 623 28.29 -91.42 53.10
N THR A 624 29.02 -91.22 54.20
CA THR A 624 28.65 -91.71 55.53
C THR A 624 27.40 -91.03 56.10
N THR A 625 27.20 -89.73 55.81
CA THR A 625 26.01 -88.96 56.17
C THR A 625 24.79 -89.42 55.38
N LEU A 626 24.94 -89.64 54.07
CA LEU A 626 23.84 -90.15 53.24
C LEU A 626 23.41 -91.56 53.66
N ALA A 627 24.38 -92.45 53.95
CA ALA A 627 24.09 -93.81 54.43
C ALA A 627 23.30 -93.82 55.76
N SER A 628 23.62 -92.91 56.68
CA SER A 628 22.87 -92.73 57.93
C SER A 628 21.43 -92.26 57.68
N ARG A 629 21.25 -91.24 56.81
CA ARG A 629 19.92 -90.69 56.46
C ARG A 629 19.03 -91.71 55.75
N ILE A 630 19.59 -92.54 54.87
CA ILE A 630 18.87 -93.65 54.21
C ILE A 630 18.29 -94.63 55.25
N LYS A 631 19.08 -94.96 56.28
CA LYS A 631 18.66 -95.86 57.36
C LYS A 631 17.59 -95.24 58.26
N VAL A 632 17.72 -93.97 58.63
CA VAL A 632 16.75 -93.24 59.47
C VAL A 632 15.42 -93.02 58.75
N LEU A 633 15.45 -92.74 57.43
CA LEU A 633 14.26 -92.51 56.61
C LEU A 633 13.65 -93.79 56.01
N GLY A 634 14.18 -94.97 56.39
CA GLY A 634 13.65 -96.27 55.97
C GLY A 634 13.65 -96.50 54.45
N ILE A 635 14.64 -95.97 53.73
CA ILE A 635 14.72 -96.05 52.27
C ILE A 635 15.39 -97.38 51.87
N THR A 636 14.65 -98.26 51.19
CA THR A 636 15.17 -99.54 50.67
C THR A 636 15.83 -99.31 49.31
N SER A 637 17.14 -99.57 49.19
CA SER A 637 17.87 -99.42 47.92
C SER A 637 17.44 -100.50 46.91
N PRO A 638 17.20 -100.17 45.62
CA PRO A 638 16.70 -101.12 44.62
C PRO A 638 17.80 -102.04 44.05
N ARG A 639 18.74 -102.52 44.87
CA ARG A 639 19.74 -103.54 44.48
C ARG A 639 19.57 -104.80 45.33
N ALA A 640 18.74 -105.72 44.84
CA ALA A 640 18.91 -107.18 44.95
C ALA A 640 17.74 -107.94 44.30
N ARG A 641 17.90 -108.38 43.04
CA ARG A 641 17.42 -109.69 42.57
C ARG A 641 18.42 -110.27 41.55
N ASN A 642 19.31 -111.10 42.10
CA ASN A 642 19.93 -112.35 41.60
C ASN A 642 20.80 -112.36 40.32
N GLY A 643 22.13 -112.43 40.54
CA GLY A 643 23.00 -113.61 40.35
C GLY A 643 23.18 -114.29 38.97
N ASP A 644 24.38 -114.11 38.40
CA ASP A 644 25.35 -115.04 37.75
C ASP A 644 24.95 -115.98 36.58
N PRO A 645 25.87 -116.48 35.69
CA PRO A 645 27.36 -116.52 35.77
C PRO A 645 28.19 -116.15 34.51
N VAL A 646 29.49 -115.93 34.75
CA VAL A 646 30.74 -116.31 34.02
C VAL A 646 30.90 -116.04 32.51
N GLY A 647 31.99 -115.33 32.20
CA GLY A 647 32.66 -115.21 30.90
C GLY A 647 33.79 -114.19 30.97
#